data_AF-A0A8H4RG05-F1
#
_entry.id   AF-A0A8H4RG05-F1
#
_cell.length_a   1.000
_cell.length_b   1.000
_cell.length_c   1.000
_cell.angle_alpha   90.00
_cell.angle_beta   90.00
_cell.angle_gamma   90.00
#
_symmetry.space_group_name_H-M   'P 1'
#
loop_
_entity.id
_entity.type
_entity.pdbx_description
1 polymer ?
#
loop_
_entity_poly.entity_id
_entity_poly.type
_entity_poly.pdbx_seq_one_letter_code
_entity_poly.pdbx_strand_id
1 'polypeptide(L)'
;MSTRQAFERFFISILSVSLCVESKPMPIGSRESNGLARTPLMGWNSYNHYSCYPNETIIHSNAQALVNLGLKEKGYEYITVDCGWTLPDRLANGTLTWNPALFPSGYFALGQFIHGLGLKFGVYSDGGIQMCMTGSPAQNGSLFHEDTDAQTFQSWGADLLKYDNCYSDAALGYPDTSYTPTISPKGHYVTMSSAISNLTRPMVIQICDWGVDFPSLWAPALGNSWRIANDIIPYFRTIPRILNQAVPQTSFAGPGQWLDLDMLEVGNNVFTQAEEQTHFSLWAILKSPLVIGGALKDAATSISSSSLAILGNEDVIGYNQDSLGVAASFRRRWTEAGYEVWAGPLSGGRTVVALVNLLDVATTLTVDFPDVGIQKASSVKDVWNGVAVQNVLTSYSASVAAHGTILLELGGTTAAGIYAASDATVSSSTTTFSKVYAKTTSTNYISIVNFTTSVASSTTVTIGSKTYQLPANSKSLAVPLFLAAGNNNTITIKSSLPLSTLAITNPPSTFYPSTNFTISGTATRTTCSTNLCLPVGSKIGYLTPTRLSPSHHPGTLFFHFRLQIHQHLFLQQRHSDLHKLGIRHQYQEHDLVWEVAFAINNIAYYLEDDAHQSASKGNWDYNCQEGPPVLNSPITVRNIKSRLVLLMILFAISVIAVASC
;
A
#
# COMPACT_ATOMS: atom_id res chain seq x y z
N MET A 1 47.46 55.41 10.75
CA MET A 1 47.20 56.44 11.78
C MET A 1 45.71 56.76 11.72
N SER A 2 44.88 56.06 12.51
CA SER A 2 44.39 56.43 13.87
C SER A 2 43.52 57.71 13.81
N THR A 3 42.31 57.82 14.38
CA THR A 3 41.74 57.33 15.65
C THR A 3 40.24 57.68 15.66
N ARG A 4 39.31 56.76 15.95
CA ARG A 4 38.54 56.53 17.21
C ARG A 4 37.30 57.43 17.49
N GLN A 5 36.18 56.70 17.67
CA GLN A 5 35.08 56.85 18.66
C GLN A 5 34.00 57.95 18.46
N ALA A 6 32.74 57.54 18.23
CA ALA A 6 31.72 57.38 19.29
C ALA A 6 30.30 57.13 18.72
N PHE A 7 29.71 55.98 19.08
CA PHE A 7 28.33 55.78 19.56
C PHE A 7 27.15 56.49 18.86
N GLU A 8 26.24 55.69 18.28
CA GLU A 8 24.85 55.61 18.78
C GLU A 8 24.09 54.40 18.22
N ARG A 9 23.11 53.97 19.02
CA ARG A 9 22.46 52.66 19.03
C ARG A 9 21.21 52.67 18.14
N PHE A 10 21.05 51.70 17.26
CA PHE A 10 19.75 51.27 16.75
C PHE A 10 19.76 49.75 16.55
N PHE A 11 19.54 49.01 17.64
CA PHE A 11 19.19 47.58 17.56
C PHE A 11 17.68 47.50 17.31
N ILE A 12 17.30 47.25 16.06
CA ILE A 12 15.94 46.87 15.71
C ILE A 12 15.72 45.44 16.25
N SER A 13 14.87 45.32 17.27
CA SER A 13 14.33 44.03 17.70
C SER A 13 13.45 43.48 16.58
N ILE A 14 13.95 42.48 15.85
CA ILE A 14 13.11 41.64 15.00
C ILE A 14 12.47 40.62 15.93
N LEU A 15 11.22 40.91 16.30
CA LEU A 15 10.33 39.98 16.97
C LEU A 15 10.05 38.85 15.97
N SER A 16 10.69 37.69 16.16
CA SER A 16 10.39 36.47 15.43
C SER A 16 8.99 35.98 15.82
N VAL A 17 7.96 36.52 15.18
CA VAL A 17 6.62 35.93 15.23
C VAL A 17 6.72 34.58 14.51
N SER A 18 6.80 33.49 15.28
CA SER A 18 6.52 32.15 14.78
C SER A 18 5.06 32.11 14.35
N LEU A 19 4.82 32.49 13.10
CA LEU A 19 3.60 32.12 12.39
C LEU A 19 3.61 30.61 12.28
N CYS A 20 2.85 29.94 13.14
CA CYS A 20 2.30 28.64 12.83
C CYS A 20 1.50 28.81 11.54
N VAL A 21 2.14 28.51 10.41
CA VAL A 21 1.43 28.31 9.15
C VAL A 21 0.73 26.97 9.32
N GLU A 22 -0.50 27.01 9.83
CA GLU A 22 -1.49 25.98 9.58
C GLU A 22 -1.55 25.83 8.06
N SER A 23 -0.97 24.75 7.54
CA SER A 23 -1.10 24.40 6.13
C SER A 23 -2.58 24.16 5.86
N LYS A 24 -3.28 25.14 5.31
CA LYS A 24 -4.61 24.91 4.76
C LYS A 24 -4.46 23.78 3.73
N PRO A 25 -5.12 22.63 3.92
CA PRO A 25 -5.10 21.57 2.92
C PRO A 25 -5.60 22.17 1.61
N MET A 26 -4.91 21.86 0.50
CA MET A 26 -5.37 22.26 -0.82
C MET A 26 -6.83 21.81 -1.00
N PRO A 27 -7.65 22.54 -1.77
CA PRO A 27 -8.99 22.06 -2.11
C PRO A 27 -8.81 20.77 -2.91
N ILE A 28 -9.00 19.63 -2.24
CA ILE A 28 -9.32 18.36 -2.88
C ILE A 28 -10.55 18.66 -3.75
N GLY A 29 -10.54 18.21 -5.02
CA GLY A 29 -11.60 18.49 -5.99
C GLY A 29 -13.02 18.19 -5.46
N SER A 30 -14.05 18.62 -6.20
CA SER A 30 -15.44 18.31 -5.86
C SER A 30 -15.58 16.81 -5.61
N ARG A 31 -16.03 16.44 -4.41
CA ARG A 31 -16.12 15.06 -3.95
C ARG A 31 -17.49 14.49 -4.30
N GLU A 32 -17.56 13.21 -4.63
CA GLU A 32 -18.84 12.51 -4.63
C GLU A 32 -19.43 12.55 -3.23
N SER A 33 -20.67 13.04 -3.15
CA SER A 33 -21.40 13.19 -1.90
C SER A 33 -22.73 12.47 -1.96
N ASN A 34 -22.69 11.20 -2.41
CA ASN A 34 -23.86 10.32 -2.49
C ASN A 34 -24.26 9.72 -1.12
N GLY A 35 -23.52 10.03 -0.05
CA GLY A 35 -23.78 9.54 1.31
C GLY A 35 -23.34 8.10 1.57
N LEU A 36 -22.80 7.40 0.56
CA LEU A 36 -22.33 6.02 0.66
C LEU A 36 -20.85 5.94 1.07
N ALA A 37 -20.39 4.72 1.37
CA ALA A 37 -18.99 4.39 1.70
C ALA A 37 -18.34 5.39 2.69
N ARG A 38 -19.07 5.81 3.74
CA ARG A 38 -18.55 6.75 4.76
C ARG A 38 -17.36 6.18 5.53
N THR A 39 -17.27 4.87 5.58
CA THR A 39 -16.08 4.06 5.89
C THR A 39 -15.77 3.16 4.68
N PRO A 40 -14.57 2.57 4.56
CA PRO A 40 -14.27 1.66 3.46
C PRO A 40 -15.27 0.49 3.44
N LEU A 41 -15.72 0.08 2.26
CA LEU A 41 -16.66 -1.03 2.14
C LEU A 41 -15.98 -2.36 2.53
N MET A 42 -16.79 -3.29 3.04
CA MET A 42 -16.33 -4.62 3.40
C MET A 42 -17.28 -5.66 2.81
N GLY A 43 -16.73 -6.74 2.25
CA GLY A 43 -17.56 -7.72 1.55
C GLY A 43 -16.78 -8.92 1.04
N TRP A 44 -17.31 -9.55 0.01
CA TRP A 44 -16.74 -10.71 -0.65
C TRP A 44 -16.96 -10.59 -2.17
N ASN A 45 -15.98 -11.05 -2.96
CA ASN A 45 -16.03 -11.06 -4.42
C ASN A 45 -15.60 -12.44 -4.93
N SER A 46 -16.27 -12.92 -5.99
CA SER A 46 -16.06 -14.27 -6.52
C SER A 46 -14.74 -14.49 -7.27
N TYR A 47 -14.02 -13.44 -7.67
CA TYR A 47 -12.96 -13.54 -8.68
C TYR A 47 -11.72 -14.32 -8.21
N ASN A 48 -11.07 -13.97 -7.10
CA ASN A 48 -9.74 -14.54 -6.80
C ASN A 48 -9.76 -16.07 -6.67
N HIS A 49 -10.82 -16.64 -6.07
CA HIS A 49 -10.94 -18.09 -5.91
C HIS A 49 -11.56 -18.79 -7.13
N TYR A 50 -12.59 -18.18 -7.75
CA TYR A 50 -13.39 -18.85 -8.79
C TYR A 50 -13.10 -18.35 -10.21
N SER A 51 -12.20 -17.38 -10.37
CA SER A 51 -11.95 -16.67 -11.64
C SER A 51 -13.26 -16.19 -12.27
N CYS A 52 -13.37 -16.24 -13.61
CA CYS A 52 -14.62 -15.95 -14.32
C CYS A 52 -15.55 -17.17 -14.43
N TYR A 53 -15.64 -18.01 -13.40
CA TYR A 53 -16.56 -19.16 -13.36
C TYR A 53 -17.51 -19.15 -12.14
N PRO A 54 -18.17 -18.02 -11.81
CA PRO A 54 -19.18 -18.01 -10.75
C PRO A 54 -20.44 -18.77 -11.20
N ASN A 55 -21.20 -19.28 -10.23
CA ASN A 55 -22.57 -19.76 -10.44
C ASN A 55 -23.43 -19.51 -9.20
N GLU A 56 -24.74 -19.64 -9.35
CA GLU A 56 -25.71 -19.33 -8.29
C GLU A 56 -25.46 -20.11 -6.99
N THR A 57 -25.05 -21.38 -7.08
CA THR A 57 -24.73 -22.20 -5.90
C THR A 57 -23.54 -21.63 -5.13
N ILE A 58 -22.47 -21.23 -5.83
CA ILE A 58 -21.27 -20.61 -5.24
C ILE A 58 -21.63 -19.29 -4.55
N ILE A 59 -22.46 -18.45 -5.19
CA ILE A 59 -22.85 -17.17 -4.61
C ILE A 59 -23.73 -17.39 -3.38
N HIS A 60 -24.70 -18.31 -3.45
CA HIS A 60 -25.55 -18.64 -2.30
C HIS A 60 -24.74 -19.18 -1.13
N SER A 61 -23.79 -20.10 -1.36
CA SER A 61 -23.01 -20.72 -0.29
C SER A 61 -22.11 -19.72 0.41
N ASN A 62 -21.43 -18.84 -0.33
CA ASN A 62 -20.54 -17.83 0.25
C ASN A 62 -21.32 -16.69 0.92
N ALA A 63 -22.46 -16.26 0.37
CA ALA A 63 -23.34 -15.29 1.02
C ALA A 63 -23.90 -15.83 2.34
N GLN A 64 -24.37 -17.08 2.37
CA GLN A 64 -24.81 -17.71 3.61
C GLN A 64 -23.66 -17.90 4.61
N ALA A 65 -22.44 -18.19 4.12
CA ALA A 65 -21.26 -18.33 4.97
C ALA A 65 -20.87 -17.01 5.65
N LEU A 66 -21.01 -15.84 5.01
CA LEU A 66 -20.78 -14.56 5.69
C LEU A 66 -21.64 -14.41 6.95
N VAL A 67 -22.90 -14.85 6.90
CA VAL A 67 -23.80 -14.84 8.05
C VAL A 67 -23.41 -15.92 9.06
N ASN A 68 -23.26 -17.16 8.61
CA ASN A 68 -23.02 -18.30 9.51
C ASN A 68 -21.68 -18.23 10.25
N LEU A 69 -20.67 -17.61 9.63
CA LEU A 69 -19.33 -17.44 10.20
C LEU A 69 -19.19 -16.15 11.04
N GLY A 70 -20.26 -15.35 11.16
CA GLY A 70 -20.26 -14.12 11.96
C GLY A 70 -19.59 -12.92 11.29
N LEU A 71 -19.23 -13.01 10.00
CA LEU A 71 -18.52 -11.95 9.28
C LEU A 71 -19.44 -10.78 8.93
N LYS A 72 -20.72 -11.06 8.63
CA LYS A 72 -21.71 -10.01 8.43
C LYS A 72 -21.78 -9.05 9.63
N GLU A 73 -21.77 -9.59 10.84
CA GLU A 73 -21.80 -8.82 12.09
C GLU A 73 -20.53 -7.99 12.31
N LYS A 74 -19.43 -8.33 11.63
CA LYS A 74 -18.20 -7.54 11.59
C LYS A 74 -18.19 -6.48 10.49
N GLY A 75 -19.24 -6.40 9.67
CA GLY A 75 -19.42 -5.39 8.63
C GLY A 75 -19.22 -5.91 7.19
N TYR A 76 -18.85 -7.18 6.98
CA TYR A 76 -18.76 -7.75 5.63
C TYR A 76 -20.17 -7.93 5.04
N GLU A 77 -20.63 -6.93 4.29
CA GLU A 77 -22.03 -6.86 3.84
C GLU A 77 -22.22 -6.94 2.33
N TYR A 78 -21.20 -6.64 1.52
CA TYR A 78 -21.32 -6.69 0.06
C TYR A 78 -20.95 -8.07 -0.51
N ILE A 79 -21.77 -8.60 -1.42
CA ILE A 79 -21.50 -9.81 -2.20
C ILE A 79 -21.48 -9.45 -3.68
N THR A 80 -20.30 -9.43 -4.29
CA THR A 80 -20.12 -9.04 -5.70
C THR A 80 -19.92 -10.27 -6.57
N VAL A 81 -20.81 -10.45 -7.56
CA VAL A 81 -20.61 -11.44 -8.63
C VAL A 81 -19.73 -10.80 -9.70
N ASP A 82 -18.49 -11.28 -9.79
CA ASP A 82 -17.49 -10.80 -10.75
C ASP A 82 -17.70 -11.43 -12.14
N CYS A 83 -16.74 -11.25 -13.07
CA CYS A 83 -16.81 -11.71 -14.46
C CYS A 83 -17.31 -13.15 -14.67
N GLY A 84 -17.75 -13.46 -15.91
CA GLY A 84 -18.20 -14.81 -16.27
C GLY A 84 -19.70 -15.05 -16.11
N TRP A 85 -20.46 -14.06 -15.64
CA TRP A 85 -21.87 -14.23 -15.32
C TRP A 85 -22.86 -14.02 -16.46
N THR A 86 -22.50 -13.23 -17.48
CA THR A 86 -23.40 -12.78 -18.54
C THR A 86 -23.37 -13.69 -19.76
N LEU A 87 -24.44 -13.68 -20.56
CA LEU A 87 -24.35 -14.16 -21.94
C LEU A 87 -23.49 -13.20 -22.79
N PRO A 88 -22.95 -13.68 -23.92
CA PRO A 88 -22.15 -12.87 -24.84
C PRO A 88 -22.95 -11.71 -25.41
N ASP A 89 -24.14 -12.03 -25.90
CA ASP A 89 -24.99 -11.11 -26.62
C ASP A 89 -25.95 -10.41 -25.67
N ARG A 90 -26.18 -9.12 -25.95
CA ARG A 90 -27.29 -8.38 -25.36
C ARG A 90 -28.61 -8.98 -25.85
N LEU A 91 -29.67 -8.80 -25.05
CA LEU A 91 -31.03 -9.10 -25.49
C LEU A 91 -31.45 -8.19 -26.66
N ALA A 92 -32.52 -8.56 -27.36
CA ALA A 92 -33.03 -7.79 -28.51
C ALA A 92 -33.40 -6.33 -28.18
N ASN A 93 -33.67 -6.01 -26.92
CA ASN A 93 -33.93 -4.66 -26.42
C ASN A 93 -32.65 -3.89 -26.03
N GLY A 94 -31.46 -4.48 -26.21
CA GLY A 94 -30.17 -3.87 -25.92
C GLY A 94 -29.66 -4.05 -24.48
N THR A 95 -30.42 -4.68 -23.58
CA THR A 95 -29.99 -4.89 -22.18
C THR A 95 -29.04 -6.07 -22.04
N LEU A 96 -28.15 -6.02 -21.05
CA LEU A 96 -27.40 -7.19 -20.59
C LEU A 96 -28.34 -8.25 -20.00
N THR A 97 -27.90 -9.51 -20.01
CA THR A 97 -28.63 -10.64 -19.39
C THR A 97 -27.66 -11.66 -18.81
N TRP A 98 -28.06 -12.30 -17.71
CA TRP A 98 -27.27 -13.36 -17.10
C TRP A 98 -27.29 -14.64 -17.95
N ASN A 99 -26.32 -15.53 -17.69
CA ASN A 99 -26.32 -16.89 -18.23
C ASN A 99 -27.27 -17.79 -17.41
N PRO A 100 -28.42 -18.23 -17.96
CA PRO A 100 -29.41 -19.02 -17.21
C PRO A 100 -28.94 -20.43 -16.85
N ALA A 101 -27.88 -20.95 -17.48
CA ALA A 101 -27.28 -22.22 -17.09
C ALA A 101 -26.45 -22.09 -15.79
N LEU A 102 -25.85 -20.92 -15.55
CA LEU A 102 -25.08 -20.62 -14.33
C LEU A 102 -25.94 -20.02 -13.22
N PHE A 103 -26.95 -19.24 -13.59
CA PHE A 103 -27.87 -18.54 -12.70
C PHE A 103 -29.33 -18.83 -13.08
N PRO A 104 -29.84 -20.04 -12.82
CA PRO A 104 -31.16 -20.47 -13.27
C PRO A 104 -32.31 -19.68 -12.64
N SER A 105 -32.15 -19.14 -11.43
CA SER A 105 -33.19 -18.29 -10.81
C SER A 105 -33.15 -16.85 -11.30
N GLY A 106 -32.04 -16.42 -11.90
CA GLY A 106 -31.82 -15.09 -12.43
C GLY A 106 -31.44 -14.04 -11.39
N TYR A 107 -30.91 -12.92 -11.88
CA TYR A 107 -30.22 -11.92 -11.05
C TYR A 107 -31.15 -11.16 -10.09
N PHE A 108 -32.42 -10.95 -10.46
CA PHE A 108 -33.39 -10.37 -9.53
C PHE A 108 -33.66 -11.29 -8.33
N ALA A 109 -33.83 -12.60 -8.56
CA ALA A 109 -34.03 -13.57 -7.49
C ALA A 109 -32.78 -13.73 -6.62
N LEU A 110 -31.59 -13.71 -7.24
CA LEU A 110 -30.31 -13.71 -6.52
C LEU A 110 -30.17 -12.47 -5.62
N GLY A 111 -30.49 -11.28 -6.13
CA GLY A 111 -30.51 -10.04 -5.35
C GLY A 111 -31.46 -10.13 -4.16
N GLN A 112 -32.68 -10.65 -4.36
CA GLN A 112 -33.65 -10.89 -3.28
C GLN A 112 -33.13 -11.88 -2.22
N PHE A 113 -32.46 -12.96 -2.64
CA PHE A 113 -31.84 -13.89 -1.71
C PHE A 113 -30.77 -13.22 -0.85
N ILE A 114 -29.85 -12.48 -1.47
CA ILE A 114 -28.77 -11.75 -0.78
C ILE A 114 -29.36 -10.71 0.18
N HIS A 115 -30.37 -9.94 -0.24
CA HIS A 115 -31.07 -8.99 0.63
C HIS A 115 -31.82 -9.67 1.77
N GLY A 116 -32.38 -10.87 1.54
CA GLY A 116 -33.03 -11.69 2.57
C GLY A 116 -32.09 -12.14 3.68
N LEU A 117 -30.78 -12.26 3.39
CA LEU A 117 -29.73 -12.47 4.38
C LEU A 117 -29.30 -11.18 5.09
N GLY A 118 -29.86 -10.03 4.71
CA GLY A 118 -29.45 -8.69 5.14
C GLY A 118 -28.08 -8.27 4.62
N LEU A 119 -27.64 -8.85 3.50
CA LEU A 119 -26.43 -8.47 2.75
C LEU A 119 -26.81 -7.54 1.59
N LYS A 120 -25.82 -7.04 0.87
CA LYS A 120 -25.92 -6.12 -0.27
C LYS A 120 -25.40 -6.79 -1.53
N PHE A 121 -26.11 -6.60 -2.64
CA PHE A 121 -25.82 -7.27 -3.90
C PHE A 121 -24.93 -6.41 -4.80
N GLY A 122 -23.77 -6.91 -5.18
CA GLY A 122 -22.84 -6.28 -6.11
C GLY A 122 -22.80 -6.96 -7.48
N VAL A 123 -22.65 -6.15 -8.52
CA VAL A 123 -22.46 -6.61 -9.92
C VAL A 123 -21.14 -6.09 -10.49
N TYR A 124 -20.67 -6.75 -11.55
CA TYR A 124 -19.48 -6.38 -12.31
C TYR A 124 -19.85 -6.03 -13.75
N SER A 125 -19.26 -4.95 -14.26
CA SER A 125 -19.20 -4.65 -15.69
C SER A 125 -17.91 -3.89 -16.03
N ASP A 126 -17.78 -3.47 -17.28
CA ASP A 126 -16.57 -2.87 -17.84
C ASP A 126 -16.87 -1.54 -18.55
N GLY A 127 -15.97 -0.56 -18.37
CA GLY A 127 -15.88 0.72 -19.08
C GLY A 127 -15.41 0.61 -20.54
N GLY A 128 -15.18 -0.60 -21.04
CA GLY A 128 -14.97 -0.88 -22.45
C GLY A 128 -16.11 -1.64 -23.13
N ILE A 129 -15.90 -1.92 -24.42
CA ILE A 129 -16.89 -2.61 -25.27
C ILE A 129 -17.03 -4.10 -24.91
N GLN A 130 -16.05 -4.66 -24.20
CA GLN A 130 -15.98 -6.05 -23.78
C GLN A 130 -15.47 -6.10 -22.34
N MET A 131 -15.91 -7.09 -21.57
CA MET A 131 -15.38 -7.37 -20.24
C MET A 131 -13.98 -8.01 -20.32
N CYS A 132 -13.20 -7.92 -19.25
CA CYS A 132 -11.83 -8.45 -19.18
C CYS A 132 -11.68 -9.96 -19.43
N MET A 133 -12.73 -10.76 -19.28
CA MET A 133 -12.65 -12.20 -19.46
C MET A 133 -12.13 -12.56 -20.86
N THR A 134 -10.93 -13.13 -20.91
CA THR A 134 -10.34 -13.65 -22.15
C THR A 134 -10.85 -15.07 -22.38
N GLY A 135 -11.80 -15.24 -23.30
CA GLY A 135 -12.42 -16.53 -23.55
C GLY A 135 -13.45 -16.48 -24.66
N SER A 136 -13.83 -17.66 -25.16
CA SER A 136 -14.94 -17.80 -26.09
C SER A 136 -16.15 -18.35 -25.35
N PRO A 137 -17.31 -17.70 -25.40
CA PRO A 137 -17.58 -16.43 -26.08
C PRO A 137 -17.21 -15.17 -25.27
N ALA A 138 -16.81 -14.09 -25.96
CA ALA A 138 -16.54 -12.79 -25.33
C ALA A 138 -17.81 -12.18 -24.72
N GLN A 139 -17.69 -11.51 -23.58
CA GLN A 139 -18.81 -10.89 -22.86
C GLN A 139 -18.86 -9.38 -23.11
N ASN A 140 -20.03 -8.84 -23.45
CA ASN A 140 -20.21 -7.42 -23.70
C ASN A 140 -19.95 -6.57 -22.44
N GLY A 141 -19.14 -5.52 -22.58
CA GLY A 141 -18.99 -4.47 -21.57
C GLY A 141 -20.10 -3.41 -21.71
N SER A 142 -20.05 -2.37 -20.87
CA SER A 142 -21.10 -1.33 -20.80
C SER A 142 -20.78 -0.04 -21.54
N LEU A 143 -19.61 0.08 -22.18
CA LEU A 143 -19.28 1.28 -22.95
C LEU A 143 -20.33 1.52 -24.05
N PHE A 144 -20.85 2.75 -24.12
CA PHE A 144 -21.95 3.19 -24.99
C PHE A 144 -23.35 2.66 -24.61
N HIS A 145 -23.48 1.95 -23.50
CA HIS A 145 -24.73 1.38 -22.99
C HIS A 145 -24.96 1.72 -21.51
N GLU A 146 -24.25 2.70 -20.97
CA GLU A 146 -24.16 2.98 -19.53
C GLU A 146 -25.52 3.25 -18.89
N ASP A 147 -26.37 4.10 -19.51
CA ASP A 147 -27.72 4.38 -19.01
C ASP A 147 -28.61 3.12 -18.95
N THR A 148 -28.58 2.33 -20.03
CA THR A 148 -29.37 1.09 -20.13
C THR A 148 -28.91 0.04 -19.12
N ASP A 149 -27.60 -0.11 -18.95
CA ASP A 149 -27.01 -1.10 -18.05
C ASP A 149 -27.18 -0.68 -16.58
N ALA A 150 -27.04 0.61 -16.25
CA ALA A 150 -27.35 1.13 -14.93
C ALA A 150 -28.81 0.86 -14.52
N GLN A 151 -29.77 1.06 -15.44
CA GLN A 151 -31.18 0.71 -15.22
C GLN A 151 -31.38 -0.80 -15.06
N THR A 152 -30.64 -1.61 -15.82
CA THR A 152 -30.68 -3.08 -15.72
C THR A 152 -30.18 -3.54 -14.34
N PHE A 153 -29.05 -3.02 -13.86
CA PHE A 153 -28.51 -3.32 -12.54
C PHE A 153 -29.46 -2.88 -11.42
N GLN A 154 -30.07 -1.70 -11.54
CA GLN A 154 -31.12 -1.26 -10.61
C GLN A 154 -32.31 -2.25 -10.59
N SER A 155 -32.74 -2.74 -11.76
CA SER A 155 -33.87 -3.66 -11.87
C SER A 155 -33.60 -5.01 -11.18
N TRP A 156 -32.34 -5.43 -11.09
CA TRP A 156 -31.91 -6.61 -10.32
C TRP A 156 -31.73 -6.33 -8.83
N GLY A 157 -31.78 -5.06 -8.42
CA GLY A 157 -31.59 -4.64 -7.03
C GLY A 157 -30.13 -4.48 -6.61
N ALA A 158 -29.21 -4.22 -7.54
CA ALA A 158 -27.80 -4.01 -7.20
C ALA A 158 -27.59 -2.81 -6.26
N ASP A 159 -26.69 -2.97 -5.29
CA ASP A 159 -26.22 -1.99 -4.31
C ASP A 159 -24.80 -1.50 -4.61
N LEU A 160 -24.06 -2.22 -5.46
CA LEU A 160 -22.69 -1.93 -5.81
C LEU A 160 -22.42 -2.32 -7.27
N LEU A 161 -21.64 -1.49 -7.97
CA LEU A 161 -21.03 -1.79 -9.26
C LEU A 161 -19.51 -1.74 -9.11
N LYS A 162 -18.82 -2.86 -9.41
CA LYS A 162 -17.40 -2.86 -9.78
C LYS A 162 -17.33 -2.59 -11.29
N TYR A 163 -16.64 -1.51 -11.67
CA TYR A 163 -16.60 -1.04 -13.05
C TYR A 163 -15.16 -1.01 -13.57
N ASP A 164 -14.85 -1.96 -14.46
CA ASP A 164 -13.51 -2.24 -14.98
C ASP A 164 -13.14 -1.37 -16.18
N ASN A 165 -11.97 -1.62 -16.80
CA ASN A 165 -11.45 -0.79 -17.89
C ASN A 165 -10.86 -1.58 -19.09
N CYS A 166 -11.14 -2.88 -19.24
CA CYS A 166 -10.65 -3.64 -20.39
C CYS A 166 -11.36 -3.21 -21.67
N TYR A 167 -10.65 -3.21 -22.80
CA TYR A 167 -11.23 -2.83 -24.11
C TYR A 167 -11.89 -1.44 -24.12
N SER A 168 -11.44 -0.54 -23.24
CA SER A 168 -11.86 0.87 -23.16
C SER A 168 -11.42 1.68 -24.37
N ASP A 169 -10.25 1.35 -24.93
CA ASP A 169 -9.82 1.77 -26.26
C ASP A 169 -9.92 0.61 -27.25
N ALA A 170 -10.96 0.64 -28.09
CA ALA A 170 -11.18 -0.37 -29.11
C ALA A 170 -10.00 -0.50 -30.11
N ALA A 171 -9.16 0.52 -30.27
CA ALA A 171 -7.99 0.47 -31.16
C ALA A 171 -6.86 -0.39 -30.60
N LEU A 172 -6.78 -0.58 -29.28
CA LEU A 172 -5.75 -1.39 -28.63
C LEU A 172 -6.10 -2.88 -28.62
N GLY A 173 -7.39 -3.23 -28.70
CA GLY A 173 -7.86 -4.62 -28.78
C GLY A 173 -7.59 -5.47 -27.53
N TYR A 174 -7.24 -4.84 -26.40
CA TYR A 174 -6.94 -5.45 -25.10
C TYR A 174 -6.88 -4.35 -24.01
N PRO A 175 -6.93 -4.63 -22.68
CA PRO A 175 -6.77 -3.60 -21.65
C PRO A 175 -5.56 -2.68 -21.85
N ASP A 176 -5.82 -1.38 -21.77
CA ASP A 176 -4.77 -0.37 -21.65
C ASP A 176 -4.25 -0.38 -20.21
N THR A 177 -3.01 -0.85 -20.04
CA THR A 177 -2.29 -0.81 -18.77
C THR A 177 -1.19 0.26 -18.77
N SER A 178 -1.14 1.09 -19.82
CA SER A 178 -0.26 2.25 -19.88
C SER A 178 -0.70 3.26 -18.84
N TYR A 179 0.20 3.60 -17.92
CA TYR A 179 -0.06 4.64 -16.93
C TYR A 179 -0.27 6.04 -17.56
N THR A 180 0.15 6.21 -18.81
CA THR A 180 -0.07 7.39 -19.65
C THR A 180 -0.80 6.94 -20.91
N PRO A 181 -2.10 6.67 -20.83
CA PRO A 181 -2.85 6.18 -21.97
C PRO A 181 -3.00 7.29 -23.01
N THR A 182 -3.18 6.94 -24.28
CA THR A 182 -3.44 7.96 -25.32
C THR A 182 -4.85 8.55 -25.16
N ILE A 183 -5.76 7.75 -24.61
CA ILE A 183 -7.13 8.11 -24.28
C ILE A 183 -7.32 7.89 -22.77
N SER A 184 -7.65 8.95 -22.03
CA SER A 184 -7.91 8.84 -20.59
C SER A 184 -9.20 8.05 -20.34
N PRO A 185 -9.20 7.06 -19.42
CA PRO A 185 -10.39 6.27 -19.10
C PRO A 185 -11.45 7.08 -18.35
N LYS A 186 -11.09 8.25 -17.79
CA LYS A 186 -11.98 9.13 -17.01
C LYS A 186 -13.33 9.38 -17.69
N GLY A 187 -13.34 9.55 -19.02
CA GLY A 187 -14.56 9.83 -19.77
C GLY A 187 -15.64 8.75 -19.60
N HIS A 188 -15.23 7.48 -19.62
CA HIS A 188 -16.14 6.33 -19.46
C HIS A 188 -16.74 6.29 -18.06
N TYR A 189 -15.92 6.58 -17.04
CA TYR A 189 -16.37 6.66 -15.65
C TYR A 189 -17.33 7.84 -15.39
N VAL A 190 -17.16 8.98 -16.08
CA VAL A 190 -18.11 10.11 -15.99
C VAL A 190 -19.49 9.69 -16.47
N THR A 191 -19.57 9.00 -17.60
CA THR A 191 -20.85 8.55 -18.17
C THR A 191 -21.56 7.57 -17.25
N MET A 192 -20.88 6.53 -16.78
CA MET A 192 -21.47 5.54 -15.87
C MET A 192 -21.86 6.14 -14.51
N SER A 193 -21.01 7.00 -13.93
CA SER A 193 -21.33 7.70 -12.68
C SER A 193 -22.58 8.58 -12.83
N SER A 194 -22.71 9.29 -13.94
CA SER A 194 -23.90 10.09 -14.25
C SER A 194 -25.15 9.23 -14.41
N ALA A 195 -25.04 8.10 -15.12
CA ALA A 195 -26.14 7.14 -15.27
C ALA A 195 -26.64 6.63 -13.91
N ILE A 196 -25.71 6.23 -13.03
CA ILE A 196 -26.02 5.76 -11.68
C ILE A 196 -26.62 6.87 -10.80
N SER A 197 -26.14 8.10 -10.91
CA SER A 197 -26.67 9.23 -10.14
C SER A 197 -28.14 9.56 -10.44
N ASN A 198 -28.63 9.19 -11.64
CA ASN A 198 -30.01 9.37 -12.07
C ASN A 198 -30.94 8.21 -11.64
N LEU A 199 -30.39 7.17 -11.01
CA LEU A 199 -31.19 6.05 -10.50
C LEU A 199 -31.94 6.44 -9.23
N THR A 200 -33.03 5.72 -8.97
CA THR A 200 -33.79 5.84 -7.71
C THR A 200 -33.16 5.03 -6.58
N ARG A 201 -32.38 3.99 -6.93
CA ARG A 201 -31.63 3.17 -5.99
C ARG A 201 -30.18 3.67 -5.91
N PRO A 202 -29.68 4.11 -4.74
CA PRO A 202 -28.27 4.42 -4.56
C PRO A 202 -27.39 3.20 -4.79
N MET A 203 -26.25 3.37 -5.46
CA MET A 203 -25.30 2.30 -5.75
C MET A 203 -23.87 2.77 -5.47
N VAL A 204 -23.08 1.94 -4.80
CA VAL A 204 -21.64 2.16 -4.60
C VAL A 204 -20.91 1.92 -5.92
N ILE A 205 -19.98 2.80 -6.28
CA ILE A 205 -19.15 2.65 -7.48
C ILE A 205 -17.71 2.34 -7.08
N GLN A 206 -17.22 1.15 -7.42
CA GLN A 206 -15.80 0.78 -7.34
C GLN A 206 -15.17 0.91 -8.73
N ILE A 207 -14.33 1.93 -8.91
CA ILE A 207 -13.58 2.19 -10.15
C ILE A 207 -12.42 1.20 -10.25
N CYS A 208 -12.29 0.50 -11.36
CA CYS A 208 -11.25 -0.50 -11.60
C CYS A 208 -10.51 -0.18 -12.91
N ASP A 209 -9.62 0.80 -12.85
CA ASP A 209 -8.75 1.22 -13.96
C ASP A 209 -7.27 0.92 -13.70
N TRP A 210 -6.98 0.15 -12.66
CA TRP A 210 -5.62 -0.26 -12.24
C TRP A 210 -4.63 0.88 -11.96
N GLY A 211 -5.13 2.10 -11.75
CA GLY A 211 -4.30 3.28 -11.54
C GLY A 211 -3.94 4.05 -12.81
N VAL A 212 -4.46 3.65 -13.98
CA VAL A 212 -4.21 4.29 -15.28
C VAL A 212 -4.60 5.77 -15.25
N ASP A 213 -3.73 6.65 -15.75
CA ASP A 213 -3.94 8.11 -15.72
C ASP A 213 -4.19 8.68 -14.30
N PHE A 214 -3.61 8.02 -13.28
CA PHE A 214 -3.56 8.47 -11.89
C PHE A 214 -4.95 8.86 -11.31
N PRO A 215 -5.85 7.88 -11.08
CA PRO A 215 -7.25 8.08 -10.70
C PRO A 215 -7.46 8.93 -9.45
N SER A 216 -6.50 8.95 -8.51
CA SER A 216 -6.58 9.81 -7.33
C SER A 216 -6.85 11.29 -7.63
N LEU A 217 -6.53 11.80 -8.82
CA LEU A 217 -6.84 13.19 -9.21
C LEU A 217 -8.27 13.42 -9.70
N TRP A 218 -9.03 12.39 -10.07
CA TRP A 218 -10.34 12.54 -10.70
C TRP A 218 -11.42 11.57 -10.22
N ALA A 219 -11.08 10.35 -9.81
CA ALA A 219 -11.99 9.33 -9.31
C ALA A 219 -12.77 9.71 -8.03
N PRO A 220 -12.24 10.52 -7.09
CA PRO A 220 -13.01 10.93 -5.90
C PRO A 220 -14.29 11.72 -6.24
N ALA A 221 -14.35 12.27 -7.45
CA ALA A 221 -15.48 13.02 -7.97
C ALA A 221 -16.43 12.17 -8.83
N LEU A 222 -16.24 10.85 -8.91
CA LEU A 222 -17.04 9.96 -9.76
C LEU A 222 -17.43 8.64 -9.09
N GLY A 223 -16.68 8.18 -8.08
CA GLY A 223 -16.94 6.91 -7.40
C GLY A 223 -16.54 6.91 -5.93
N ASN A 224 -16.76 5.77 -5.29
CA ASN A 224 -16.56 5.59 -3.85
C ASN A 224 -15.24 4.91 -3.50
N SER A 225 -14.69 4.10 -4.40
CA SER A 225 -13.30 3.63 -4.34
C SER A 225 -12.69 3.56 -5.74
N TRP A 226 -11.36 3.55 -5.84
CA TRP A 226 -10.66 3.38 -7.12
C TRP A 226 -9.39 2.54 -6.97
N ARG A 227 -9.22 1.57 -7.87
CA ARG A 227 -8.04 0.69 -7.92
C ARG A 227 -6.80 1.52 -8.24
N ILE A 228 -5.76 1.38 -7.43
CA ILE A 228 -4.53 2.17 -7.57
C ILE A 228 -3.37 1.42 -8.25
N ALA A 229 -3.55 0.14 -8.53
CA ALA A 229 -2.55 -0.75 -9.09
C ALA A 229 -3.20 -1.92 -9.85
N ASN A 230 -2.42 -2.56 -10.72
CA ASN A 230 -2.77 -3.85 -11.33
C ASN A 230 -3.11 -4.88 -10.26
N ASP A 231 -3.91 -5.86 -10.66
CA ASP A 231 -4.48 -6.90 -9.81
C ASP A 231 -3.47 -7.52 -8.86
N ILE A 232 -3.95 -7.83 -7.66
CA ILE A 232 -3.23 -8.67 -6.71
C ILE A 232 -3.03 -10.04 -7.34
N ILE A 233 -1.90 -10.67 -7.02
CA ILE A 233 -1.57 -12.03 -7.45
C ILE A 233 -1.25 -12.86 -6.21
N PRO A 234 -1.36 -14.20 -6.27
CA PRO A 234 -1.21 -15.08 -5.11
C PRO A 234 0.26 -15.29 -4.68
N TYR A 235 1.02 -14.20 -4.56
CA TYR A 235 2.43 -14.19 -4.15
C TYR A 235 2.74 -12.95 -3.31
N PHE A 236 3.47 -13.13 -2.20
CA PHE A 236 3.73 -12.06 -1.24
C PHE A 236 4.32 -10.79 -1.86
N ARG A 237 5.14 -10.91 -2.92
CA ARG A 237 5.72 -9.80 -3.68
C ARG A 237 4.69 -8.77 -4.18
N THR A 238 3.41 -9.15 -4.28
CA THR A 238 2.32 -8.24 -4.66
C THR A 238 2.08 -7.16 -3.61
N ILE A 239 2.25 -7.47 -2.32
CA ILE A 239 2.00 -6.54 -1.22
C ILE A 239 2.92 -5.32 -1.31
N PRO A 240 4.26 -5.45 -1.28
CA PRO A 240 5.14 -4.29 -1.42
C PRO A 240 5.00 -3.59 -2.78
N ARG A 241 4.63 -4.30 -3.85
CA ARG A 241 4.32 -3.68 -5.17
C ARG A 241 3.14 -2.70 -5.06
N ILE A 242 2.02 -3.13 -4.47
CA ILE A 242 0.82 -2.31 -4.30
C ILE A 242 1.08 -1.17 -3.31
N LEU A 243 1.78 -1.45 -2.20
CA LEU A 243 2.15 -0.43 -1.22
C LEU A 243 2.97 0.71 -1.83
N ASN A 244 3.91 0.39 -2.74
CA ASN A 244 4.70 1.40 -3.45
C ASN A 244 3.81 2.36 -4.26
N GLN A 245 2.70 1.88 -4.82
CA GLN A 245 1.72 2.73 -5.51
C GLN A 245 0.85 3.52 -4.53
N ALA A 246 0.59 3.00 -3.34
CA ALA A 246 -0.18 3.70 -2.31
C ALA A 246 0.58 4.91 -1.72
N VAL A 247 1.92 4.86 -1.63
CA VAL A 247 2.74 5.88 -0.95
C VAL A 247 2.34 7.33 -1.30
N PRO A 248 2.28 7.76 -2.58
CA PRO A 248 1.94 9.14 -2.91
C PRO A 248 0.43 9.44 -2.86
N GLN A 249 -0.42 8.43 -2.62
CA GLN A 249 -1.88 8.54 -2.79
C GLN A 249 -2.66 8.52 -1.47
N THR A 250 -2.05 8.11 -0.35
CA THR A 250 -2.75 7.95 0.95
C THR A 250 -3.55 9.19 1.41
N SER A 251 -3.11 10.40 1.05
CA SER A 251 -3.81 11.66 1.38
C SER A 251 -5.10 11.91 0.59
N PHE A 252 -5.38 11.14 -0.46
CA PHE A 252 -6.62 11.22 -1.23
C PHE A 252 -7.76 10.41 -0.59
N ALA A 253 -7.44 9.43 0.26
CA ALA A 253 -8.43 8.65 0.99
C ALA A 253 -9.19 9.50 2.02
N GLY A 254 -10.48 9.25 2.17
CA GLY A 254 -11.32 9.87 3.19
C GLY A 254 -12.78 9.38 3.12
N PRO A 255 -13.64 9.78 4.07
CA PRO A 255 -15.04 9.37 4.09
C PRO A 255 -15.76 9.57 2.74
N GLY A 256 -16.22 8.47 2.14
CA GLY A 256 -16.89 8.42 0.83
C GLY A 256 -15.98 8.13 -0.36
N GLN A 257 -14.64 8.09 -0.19
CA GLN A 257 -13.64 8.05 -1.26
C GLN A 257 -12.36 7.30 -0.83
N TRP A 258 -12.18 6.07 -1.29
CA TRP A 258 -11.12 5.19 -0.78
C TRP A 258 -10.17 4.70 -1.87
N LEU A 259 -8.86 4.65 -1.56
CA LEU A 259 -7.92 3.92 -2.40
C LEU A 259 -8.27 2.43 -2.33
N ASP A 260 -8.42 1.79 -3.48
CA ASP A 260 -8.66 0.36 -3.56
C ASP A 260 -7.34 -0.35 -3.88
N LEU A 261 -6.83 -1.08 -2.88
CA LEU A 261 -5.60 -1.85 -2.98
C LEU A 261 -5.87 -3.27 -3.55
N ASP A 262 -7.05 -3.50 -4.09
CA ASP A 262 -7.58 -4.77 -4.57
C ASP A 262 -8.03 -5.73 -3.46
N MET A 263 -8.63 -6.84 -3.86
CA MET A 263 -9.21 -7.86 -2.98
C MET A 263 -8.18 -8.53 -2.06
N LEU A 264 -8.68 -9.07 -0.95
CA LEU A 264 -7.89 -9.81 0.03
C LEU A 264 -7.65 -11.24 -0.44
N GLU A 265 -6.39 -11.69 -0.39
CA GLU A 265 -5.98 -13.09 -0.62
C GLU A 265 -6.01 -13.96 0.64
N VAL A 266 -6.46 -13.39 1.76
CA VAL A 266 -6.63 -14.10 3.03
C VAL A 266 -7.64 -15.24 2.86
N GLY A 267 -7.24 -16.46 3.19
CA GLY A 267 -8.08 -17.66 3.05
C GLY A 267 -7.93 -18.41 1.73
N ASN A 268 -7.14 -17.89 0.77
CA ASN A 268 -6.85 -18.61 -0.48
C ASN A 268 -5.72 -19.65 -0.35
N ASN A 269 -5.13 -19.81 0.84
CA ASN A 269 -4.03 -20.75 1.10
C ASN A 269 -2.80 -20.50 0.22
N VAL A 270 -2.55 -19.23 -0.12
CA VAL A 270 -1.40 -18.77 -0.93
C VAL A 270 -0.35 -18.04 -0.10
N PHE A 271 -0.72 -17.67 1.13
CA PHE A 271 0.10 -16.95 2.10
C PHE A 271 0.25 -17.77 3.38
N THR A 272 1.41 -17.64 4.02
CA THR A 272 1.57 -18.03 5.42
C THR A 272 0.68 -17.16 6.32
N GLN A 273 0.41 -17.62 7.54
CA GLN A 273 -0.39 -16.84 8.49
C GLN A 273 0.21 -15.44 8.75
N ALA A 274 1.54 -15.33 8.83
CA ALA A 274 2.22 -14.05 9.03
C ALA A 274 2.03 -13.09 7.84
N GLU A 275 2.06 -13.63 6.61
CA GLU A 275 1.79 -12.87 5.39
C GLU A 275 0.32 -12.43 5.29
N GLU A 276 -0.64 -13.30 5.67
CA GLU A 276 -2.06 -12.94 5.76
C GLU A 276 -2.30 -11.81 6.78
N GLN A 277 -1.64 -11.90 7.95
CA GLN A 277 -1.69 -10.84 8.97
C GLN A 277 -1.11 -9.52 8.44
N THR A 278 0.05 -9.56 7.79
CA THR A 278 0.66 -8.38 7.15
C THR A 278 -0.26 -7.77 6.11
N HIS A 279 -0.78 -8.59 5.19
CA HIS A 279 -1.69 -8.18 4.13
C HIS A 279 -2.94 -7.49 4.69
N PHE A 280 -3.64 -8.16 5.60
CA PHE A 280 -4.88 -7.64 6.19
C PHE A 280 -4.65 -6.35 6.98
N SER A 281 -3.56 -6.30 7.75
CA SER A 281 -3.17 -5.12 8.54
C SER A 281 -2.96 -3.90 7.65
N LEU A 282 -2.22 -4.06 6.55
CA LEU A 282 -1.89 -2.95 5.67
C LEU A 282 -3.11 -2.43 4.91
N TRP A 283 -3.95 -3.32 4.37
CA TRP A 283 -5.20 -2.93 3.72
C TRP A 283 -6.10 -2.18 4.69
N ALA A 284 -6.18 -2.65 5.94
CA ALA A 284 -6.97 -2.00 6.96
C ALA A 284 -6.48 -0.60 7.30
N ILE A 285 -5.19 -0.42 7.64
CA ILE A 285 -4.69 0.88 8.09
C ILE A 285 -4.60 1.91 6.96
N LEU A 286 -4.41 1.48 5.71
CA LEU A 286 -4.47 2.34 4.51
C LEU A 286 -5.90 2.65 4.06
N LYS A 287 -6.92 2.11 4.74
CA LYS A 287 -8.35 2.35 4.48
C LYS A 287 -8.80 1.84 3.12
N SER A 288 -8.22 0.73 2.67
CA SER A 288 -8.72 -0.01 1.50
C SER A 288 -10.08 -0.62 1.80
N PRO A 289 -10.96 -0.81 0.80
CA PRO A 289 -11.99 -1.83 0.87
C PRO A 289 -11.43 -3.16 1.38
N LEU A 290 -12.15 -3.82 2.30
CA LEU A 290 -11.82 -5.15 2.79
C LEU A 290 -12.75 -6.17 2.12
N VAL A 291 -12.45 -6.47 0.85
CA VAL A 291 -13.22 -7.42 0.04
C VAL A 291 -12.51 -8.76 0.06
N ILE A 292 -13.14 -9.78 0.64
CA ILE A 292 -12.60 -11.14 0.71
C ILE A 292 -12.62 -11.76 -0.70
N GLY A 293 -11.45 -12.21 -1.17
CA GLY A 293 -11.33 -12.97 -2.43
C GLY A 293 -11.27 -14.48 -2.23
N GLY A 294 -11.14 -14.96 -0.99
CA GLY A 294 -11.11 -16.38 -0.67
C GLY A 294 -12.48 -17.05 -0.61
N ALA A 295 -12.54 -18.35 -0.92
CA ALA A 295 -13.74 -19.15 -0.70
C ALA A 295 -14.03 -19.30 0.81
N LEU A 296 -15.21 -18.85 1.22
CA LEU A 296 -15.71 -19.05 2.59
C LEU A 296 -16.28 -20.46 2.73
N LYS A 297 -17.09 -20.88 1.76
CA LYS A 297 -17.71 -22.21 1.73
C LYS A 297 -18.16 -22.59 0.32
N ASP A 298 -17.73 -23.76 -0.14
CA ASP A 298 -18.33 -24.48 -1.25
C ASP A 298 -18.28 -26.02 -1.03
N ALA A 299 -18.44 -26.80 -2.11
CA ALA A 299 -18.45 -28.25 -2.08
C ALA A 299 -17.07 -28.86 -1.76
N ALA A 300 -15.97 -28.20 -2.12
CA ALA A 300 -14.60 -28.68 -1.99
C ALA A 300 -13.81 -27.95 -0.89
N THR A 301 -14.17 -26.70 -0.59
CA THR A 301 -13.37 -25.77 0.20
C THR A 301 -14.20 -25.14 1.31
N SER A 302 -13.54 -24.85 2.42
CA SER A 302 -14.07 -23.99 3.50
C SER A 302 -12.91 -23.20 4.07
N ILE A 303 -13.18 -21.95 4.45
CA ILE A 303 -12.13 -21.10 5.01
C ILE A 303 -11.52 -21.74 6.26
N SER A 304 -10.20 -21.67 6.38
CA SER A 304 -9.48 -22.14 7.55
C SER A 304 -9.83 -21.31 8.79
N SER A 305 -9.76 -21.92 9.98
CA SER A 305 -9.99 -21.18 11.23
C SER A 305 -8.97 -20.07 11.46
N SER A 306 -7.72 -20.25 11.00
CA SER A 306 -6.67 -19.23 11.11
C SER A 306 -6.96 -18.01 10.23
N SER A 307 -7.37 -18.22 8.98
CA SER A 307 -7.69 -17.12 8.07
C SER A 307 -9.00 -16.43 8.48
N LEU A 308 -9.99 -17.20 8.95
CA LEU A 308 -11.23 -16.64 9.51
C LEU A 308 -10.94 -15.76 10.75
N ALA A 309 -10.04 -16.18 11.64
CA ALA A 309 -9.64 -15.38 12.80
C ALA A 309 -8.95 -14.06 12.39
N ILE A 310 -8.21 -14.06 11.27
CA ILE A 310 -7.60 -12.85 10.71
C ILE A 310 -8.70 -11.91 10.18
N LEU A 311 -9.58 -12.42 9.32
CA LEU A 311 -10.69 -11.65 8.75
C LEU A 311 -11.67 -11.14 9.82
N GLY A 312 -11.84 -11.87 10.92
CA GLY A 312 -12.73 -11.50 12.02
C GLY A 312 -12.09 -10.63 13.11
N ASN A 313 -10.83 -10.20 12.96
CA ASN A 313 -10.13 -9.43 14.00
C ASN A 313 -10.71 -8.02 14.14
N GLU A 314 -11.44 -7.79 15.22
CA GLU A 314 -12.16 -6.53 15.49
C GLU A 314 -11.25 -5.30 15.61
N ASP A 315 -10.03 -5.46 16.11
CA ASP A 315 -9.10 -4.33 16.23
C ASP A 315 -8.67 -3.85 14.83
N VAL A 316 -8.29 -4.79 13.97
CA VAL A 316 -7.81 -4.49 12.61
C VAL A 316 -8.94 -3.91 11.77
N ILE A 317 -10.14 -4.51 11.84
CA ILE A 317 -11.35 -3.96 11.22
C ILE A 317 -11.65 -2.57 11.79
N GLY A 318 -11.55 -2.38 13.10
CA GLY A 318 -11.76 -1.10 13.76
C GLY A 318 -10.80 -0.01 13.28
N TYR A 319 -9.56 -0.36 12.92
CA TYR A 319 -8.64 0.59 12.28
C TYR A 319 -9.08 0.96 10.86
N ASN A 320 -9.65 0.03 10.11
CA ASN A 320 -10.19 0.30 8.77
C ASN A 320 -11.45 1.17 8.84
N GLN A 321 -12.34 0.88 9.79
CA GLN A 321 -13.64 1.52 9.99
C GLN A 321 -13.58 2.74 10.94
N ASP A 322 -12.38 3.20 11.29
CA ASP A 322 -12.21 4.31 12.22
C ASP A 322 -12.86 5.60 11.71
N SER A 323 -13.68 6.23 12.57
CA SER A 323 -14.48 7.41 12.22
C SER A 323 -13.67 8.64 11.77
N LEU A 324 -12.37 8.71 12.06
CA LEU A 324 -11.51 9.77 11.55
C LEU A 324 -11.33 9.65 10.03
N GLY A 325 -11.39 8.42 9.48
CA GLY A 325 -11.32 8.17 8.05
C GLY A 325 -9.99 8.57 7.41
N VAL A 326 -8.90 8.60 8.19
CA VAL A 326 -7.56 8.99 7.70
C VAL A 326 -6.70 7.75 7.50
N ALA A 327 -6.16 7.58 6.29
CA ALA A 327 -5.22 6.52 5.99
C ALA A 327 -3.88 6.71 6.72
N ALA A 328 -3.28 5.59 7.14
CA ALA A 328 -1.89 5.59 7.53
C ALA A 328 -1.00 5.95 6.33
N SER A 329 0.07 6.69 6.59
CA SER A 329 1.02 7.10 5.57
C SER A 329 2.36 6.39 5.76
N PHE A 330 3.07 6.17 4.66
CA PHE A 330 4.44 5.69 4.69
C PHE A 330 5.31 6.65 5.48
N ARG A 331 6.12 6.12 6.41
CA ARG A 331 7.03 6.91 7.24
C ARG A 331 8.46 6.73 6.79
N ARG A 332 8.89 5.48 6.64
CA ARG A 332 10.28 5.15 6.34
C ARG A 332 10.45 3.71 5.88
N ARG A 333 11.45 3.47 5.03
CA ARG A 333 11.96 2.15 4.66
C ARG A 333 13.46 2.09 4.94
N TRP A 334 13.92 0.97 5.46
CA TRP A 334 15.32 0.60 5.58
C TRP A 334 15.59 -0.51 4.58
N THR A 335 15.90 -0.14 3.35
CA THR A 335 16.00 -1.07 2.22
C THR A 335 16.98 -2.21 2.48
N GLU A 336 18.15 -1.90 3.02
CA GLU A 336 19.20 -2.88 3.30
C GLU A 336 18.86 -3.78 4.49
N ALA A 337 18.10 -3.25 5.45
CA ALA A 337 17.64 -4.03 6.60
C ALA A 337 16.32 -4.78 6.33
N GLY A 338 15.70 -4.55 5.16
CA GLY A 338 14.49 -5.24 4.72
C GLY A 338 13.26 -4.98 5.58
N TYR A 339 13.02 -3.74 6.01
CA TYR A 339 11.75 -3.40 6.69
C TYR A 339 11.29 -1.98 6.44
N GLU A 340 10.01 -1.72 6.72
CA GLU A 340 9.40 -0.40 6.59
C GLU A 340 8.35 -0.12 7.66
N VAL A 341 8.00 1.16 7.80
CA VAL A 341 7.08 1.69 8.81
C VAL A 341 5.98 2.50 8.13
N TRP A 342 4.74 2.20 8.50
CA TRP A 342 3.53 2.97 8.19
C TRP A 342 2.89 3.45 9.49
N ALA A 343 2.37 4.67 9.52
CA ALA A 343 1.65 5.16 10.70
C ALA A 343 0.60 6.20 10.36
N GLY A 344 -0.52 6.19 11.09
CA GLY A 344 -1.63 7.11 10.89
C GLY A 344 -2.38 7.41 12.19
N PRO A 345 -2.97 8.62 12.30
CA PRO A 345 -3.85 8.92 13.42
C PRO A 345 -5.13 8.09 13.34
N LEU A 346 -5.71 7.81 14.50
CA LEU A 346 -7.04 7.24 14.65
C LEU A 346 -7.89 8.17 15.54
N SER A 347 -9.20 7.97 15.54
CA SER A 347 -10.13 8.67 16.42
C SER A 347 -9.75 8.52 17.91
N GLY A 348 -10.07 9.55 18.71
CA GLY A 348 -9.73 9.58 20.14
C GLY A 348 -8.26 9.86 20.45
N GLY A 349 -7.49 10.39 19.48
CA GLY A 349 -6.06 10.72 19.68
C GLY A 349 -5.15 9.49 19.72
N ARG A 350 -5.65 8.34 19.27
CA ARG A 350 -4.86 7.11 19.08
C ARG A 350 -4.01 7.21 17.82
N THR A 351 -3.03 6.34 17.68
CA THR A 351 -2.20 6.21 16.47
C THR A 351 -1.97 4.74 16.18
N VAL A 352 -2.18 4.33 14.92
CA VAL A 352 -1.82 2.99 14.45
C VAL A 352 -0.44 3.02 13.80
N VAL A 353 0.36 1.99 14.05
CA VAL A 353 1.70 1.82 13.47
C VAL A 353 1.88 0.39 12.99
N ALA A 354 2.34 0.21 11.75
CA ALA A 354 2.75 -1.09 11.22
C ALA A 354 4.23 -1.08 10.89
N LEU A 355 4.97 -2.07 11.42
CA LEU A 355 6.33 -2.39 10.99
C LEU A 355 6.30 -3.69 10.21
N VAL A 356 6.74 -3.65 8.95
CA VAL A 356 6.64 -4.79 8.04
C VAL A 356 8.04 -5.37 7.83
N ASN A 357 8.22 -6.64 8.16
CA ASN A 357 9.42 -7.39 7.79
C ASN A 357 9.28 -7.79 6.31
N LEU A 358 10.19 -7.33 5.46
CA LEU A 358 10.23 -7.66 4.03
C LEU A 358 11.22 -8.80 3.73
N LEU A 359 11.87 -9.37 4.76
CA LEU A 359 12.81 -10.47 4.61
C LEU A 359 12.10 -11.83 4.69
N ASP A 360 12.67 -12.82 4.00
CA ASP A 360 12.28 -14.23 4.05
C ASP A 360 12.68 -14.94 5.37
N VAL A 361 13.19 -14.20 6.36
CA VAL A 361 13.60 -14.73 7.66
C VAL A 361 12.99 -13.95 8.81
N ALA A 362 12.71 -14.64 9.90
CA ALA A 362 12.27 -14.01 11.13
C ALA A 362 13.36 -13.10 11.70
N THR A 363 12.98 -11.94 12.23
CA THR A 363 13.90 -10.96 12.79
C THR A 363 13.25 -10.16 13.92
N THR A 364 14.07 -9.54 14.78
CA THR A 364 13.57 -8.57 15.75
C THR A 364 13.53 -7.19 15.11
N LEU A 365 12.34 -6.62 14.98
CA LEU A 365 12.18 -5.23 14.53
C LEU A 365 11.96 -4.31 15.72
N THR A 366 12.44 -3.09 15.61
CA THR A 366 12.25 -2.03 16.61
C THR A 366 11.64 -0.81 15.95
N VAL A 367 10.52 -0.35 16.48
CA VAL A 367 9.98 0.97 16.17
C VAL A 367 10.51 1.97 17.18
N ASP A 368 11.31 2.92 16.70
CA ASP A 368 11.54 4.15 17.45
C ASP A 368 10.31 5.04 17.28
N PHE A 369 9.54 5.27 18.34
CA PHE A 369 8.32 6.09 18.26
C PHE A 369 8.56 7.47 17.63
N PRO A 370 9.73 8.13 17.80
CA PRO A 370 9.98 9.40 17.16
C PRO A 370 10.01 9.34 15.63
N ASP A 371 10.27 8.18 15.00
CA ASP A 371 10.15 8.00 13.55
C ASP A 371 8.68 8.09 13.07
N VAL A 372 7.71 7.93 13.98
CA VAL A 372 6.27 8.09 13.72
C VAL A 372 5.68 9.33 14.40
N GLY A 373 6.53 10.26 14.88
CA GLY A 373 6.09 11.52 15.47
C GLY A 373 5.66 11.43 16.94
N ILE A 374 5.96 10.32 17.63
CA ILE A 374 5.56 10.09 19.03
C ILE A 374 6.82 9.97 19.91
N GLN A 375 6.82 10.55 21.09
CA GLN A 375 7.88 10.37 22.08
C GLN A 375 7.57 9.21 23.03
N LYS A 376 6.34 9.20 23.54
CA LYS A 376 5.82 8.26 24.54
C LYS A 376 4.41 7.86 24.14
N ALA A 377 4.08 6.59 24.39
CA ALA A 377 2.70 6.11 24.40
C ALA A 377 2.34 5.67 25.82
N SER A 378 1.23 6.19 26.36
CA SER A 378 0.73 5.76 27.66
C SER A 378 0.22 4.32 27.60
N SER A 379 -0.35 3.90 26.48
CA SER A 379 -0.72 2.52 26.19
C SER A 379 -0.19 2.08 24.82
N VAL A 380 0.32 0.86 24.74
CA VAL A 380 0.70 0.19 23.49
C VAL A 380 0.01 -1.17 23.46
N LYS A 381 -0.70 -1.45 22.38
CA LYS A 381 -1.30 -2.75 22.10
C LYS A 381 -0.69 -3.30 20.82
N ASP A 382 0.02 -4.42 20.93
CA ASP A 382 0.51 -5.21 19.80
C ASP A 382 -0.53 -6.28 19.47
N VAL A 383 -1.24 -6.06 18.36
CA VAL A 383 -2.49 -6.75 18.03
C VAL A 383 -2.28 -8.24 17.80
N TRP A 384 -1.29 -8.61 16.98
CA TRP A 384 -1.09 -9.99 16.58
C TRP A 384 -0.35 -10.81 17.63
N ASN A 385 0.52 -10.18 18.44
CA ASN A 385 1.18 -10.85 19.56
C ASN A 385 0.30 -10.89 20.83
N GLY A 386 -0.84 -10.19 20.85
CA GLY A 386 -1.72 -10.11 22.02
C GLY A 386 -1.07 -9.44 23.23
N VAL A 387 -0.09 -8.56 23.00
CA VAL A 387 0.66 -7.89 24.07
C VAL A 387 0.10 -6.50 24.32
N ALA A 388 -0.15 -6.16 25.58
CA ALA A 388 -0.52 -4.82 26.00
C ALA A 388 0.46 -4.33 27.08
N VAL A 389 1.08 -3.17 26.86
CA VAL A 389 2.05 -2.57 27.77
C VAL A 389 1.74 -1.08 27.97
N GLN A 390 2.10 -0.56 29.15
CA GLN A 390 1.81 0.82 29.54
C GLN A 390 3.09 1.63 29.64
N ASN A 391 2.97 2.95 29.49
CA ASN A 391 4.02 3.94 29.67
C ASN A 391 5.31 3.63 28.91
N VAL A 392 5.19 3.33 27.62
CA VAL A 392 6.34 2.98 26.77
C VAL A 392 7.05 4.22 26.27
N LEU A 393 8.34 4.29 26.59
CA LEU A 393 9.29 5.31 26.20
C LEU A 393 10.59 4.60 25.76
N THR A 394 11.18 4.86 24.59
CA THR A 394 10.74 5.64 23.40
C THR A 394 10.55 4.74 22.19
N SER A 395 10.55 3.44 22.39
CA SER A 395 10.60 2.44 21.34
C SER A 395 9.92 1.16 21.79
N TYR A 396 9.50 0.36 20.83
CA TYR A 396 8.95 -0.97 21.05
C TYR A 396 9.65 -1.96 20.11
N SER A 397 9.98 -3.14 20.61
CA SER A 397 10.65 -4.19 19.86
C SER A 397 9.89 -5.49 20.01
N ALA A 398 9.74 -6.23 18.92
CA ALA A 398 9.18 -7.57 18.94
C ALA A 398 9.86 -8.45 17.88
N SER A 399 9.82 -9.76 18.11
CA SER A 399 10.16 -10.74 17.07
C SER A 399 9.04 -10.76 16.04
N VAL A 400 9.42 -10.80 14.77
CA VAL A 400 8.52 -10.78 13.63
C VAL A 400 8.91 -11.93 12.72
N ALA A 401 7.95 -12.76 12.33
CA ALA A 401 8.19 -13.82 11.36
C ALA A 401 8.69 -13.25 10.01
N ALA A 402 9.24 -14.11 9.16
CA ALA A 402 9.44 -13.79 7.75
C ALA A 402 8.14 -13.20 7.18
N HIS A 403 8.24 -12.08 6.48
CA HIS A 403 7.07 -11.39 5.89
C HIS A 403 5.96 -10.96 6.87
N GLY A 404 6.20 -11.04 8.19
CA GLY A 404 5.25 -10.66 9.22
C GLY A 404 5.22 -9.16 9.51
N THR A 405 4.31 -8.75 10.38
CA THR A 405 4.18 -7.36 10.82
C THR A 405 4.04 -7.24 12.34
N ILE A 406 4.60 -6.17 12.91
CA ILE A 406 4.17 -5.64 14.21
C ILE A 406 3.08 -4.62 13.92
N LEU A 407 1.85 -4.86 14.41
CA LEU A 407 0.75 -3.92 14.30
C LEU A 407 0.43 -3.36 15.70
N LEU A 408 0.72 -2.07 15.89
CA LEU A 408 0.54 -1.38 17.16
C LEU A 408 -0.63 -0.40 17.11
N GLU A 409 -1.43 -0.38 18.17
CA GLU A 409 -2.22 0.78 18.57
C GLU A 409 -1.54 1.50 19.74
N LEU A 410 -1.35 2.81 19.60
CA LEU A 410 -0.75 3.69 20.59
C LEU A 410 -1.80 4.66 21.13
N GLY A 411 -1.94 4.73 22.45
CA GLY A 411 -2.87 5.62 23.14
C GLY A 411 -2.18 6.55 24.14
N GLY A 412 -2.80 7.70 24.45
CA GLY A 412 -2.24 8.72 25.35
C GLY A 412 -0.83 9.14 24.93
N THR A 413 -0.68 9.54 23.67
CA THR A 413 0.61 9.80 23.05
C THR A 413 1.14 11.20 23.40
N THR A 414 2.46 11.31 23.52
CA THR A 414 3.18 12.58 23.63
C THR A 414 3.92 12.81 22.33
N ALA A 415 3.91 14.03 21.79
CA ALA A 415 4.59 14.35 20.53
C ALA A 415 6.11 14.13 20.62
N ALA A 416 6.73 13.67 19.52
CA ALA A 416 8.18 13.47 19.42
C ALA A 416 8.96 14.71 19.88
N GLY A 417 10.04 14.49 20.63
CA GLY A 417 10.88 15.55 21.20
C GLY A 417 10.37 16.13 22.51
N ILE A 418 9.15 15.82 22.97
CA ILE A 418 8.62 16.31 24.24
C ILE A 418 8.74 15.25 25.34
N TYR A 419 9.47 15.56 26.40
CA TYR A 419 9.65 14.71 27.57
C TYR A 419 8.98 15.37 28.78
N ALA A 420 8.00 14.71 29.39
CA ALA A 420 7.38 15.20 30.61
C ALA A 420 8.30 14.95 31.81
N ALA A 421 8.38 15.91 32.74
CA ALA A 421 9.17 15.74 33.96
C ALA A 421 8.62 14.60 34.85
N SER A 422 7.33 14.24 34.70
CA SER A 422 6.71 13.08 35.36
C SER A 422 7.28 11.73 34.89
N ASP A 423 7.91 11.68 33.72
CA ASP A 423 8.54 10.48 33.17
C ASP A 423 10.05 10.41 33.47
N ALA A 424 10.59 11.44 34.14
CA ALA A 424 11.98 11.54 34.52
C ALA A 424 12.21 11.04 35.96
N THR A 425 13.43 10.60 36.24
CA THR A 425 13.82 10.26 37.62
C THR A 425 14.21 11.54 38.35
N VAL A 426 13.51 11.86 39.44
CA VAL A 426 13.81 13.04 40.26
C VAL A 426 14.47 12.61 41.56
N SER A 427 15.66 13.15 41.85
CA SER A 427 16.36 12.98 43.11
C SER A 427 16.89 14.33 43.57
N SER A 428 16.38 14.83 44.70
CA SER A 428 16.67 16.18 45.21
C SER A 428 16.38 17.27 44.16
N SER A 429 17.35 18.14 43.88
CA SER A 429 17.28 19.18 42.86
C SER A 429 17.63 18.68 41.44
N THR A 430 17.73 17.37 41.23
CA THR A 430 18.23 16.78 39.98
C THR A 430 17.14 15.98 39.30
N THR A 431 16.82 16.34 38.05
CA THR A 431 15.89 15.63 37.17
C THR A 431 16.68 14.96 36.05
N THR A 432 16.53 13.65 35.88
CA THR A 432 17.24 12.86 34.87
C THR A 432 16.25 12.31 33.85
N PHE A 433 16.35 12.79 32.61
CA PHE A 433 15.62 12.26 31.46
C PHE A 433 16.46 11.16 30.82
N SER A 434 15.97 9.93 30.89
CA SER A 434 16.58 8.78 30.21
C SER A 434 15.90 8.54 28.87
N LYS A 435 16.53 7.69 28.06
CA LYS A 435 16.05 7.28 26.74
C LYS A 435 15.81 8.44 25.77
N VAL A 436 16.63 9.48 25.84
CA VAL A 436 16.45 10.65 24.97
C VAL A 436 16.85 10.28 23.54
N TYR A 437 15.87 10.32 22.64
CA TYR A 437 16.04 10.02 21.22
C TYR A 437 16.66 11.18 20.46
N ALA A 438 17.62 10.84 19.60
CA ALA A 438 18.21 11.72 18.62
C ALA A 438 18.29 11.03 17.27
N LYS A 439 17.77 11.70 16.23
CA LYS A 439 17.73 11.17 14.86
C LYS A 439 19.12 11.00 14.24
N THR A 440 20.06 11.85 14.65
CA THR A 440 21.45 11.91 14.20
C THR A 440 22.38 12.34 15.34
N THR A 441 23.67 12.01 15.24
CA THR A 441 24.69 12.52 16.18
C THR A 441 24.99 13.97 15.84
N SER A 442 24.72 14.91 16.74
CA SER A 442 24.94 16.34 16.50
C SER A 442 25.04 17.14 17.80
N THR A 443 25.78 18.25 17.76
CA THR A 443 25.83 19.30 18.80
C THR A 443 24.75 20.38 18.62
N ASN A 444 23.98 20.32 17.53
CA ASN A 444 23.07 21.38 17.11
C ASN A 444 21.60 21.12 17.49
N TYR A 445 21.35 20.18 18.41
CA TYR A 445 20.02 20.07 19.00
C TYR A 445 19.78 21.29 19.89
N ILE A 446 18.55 21.80 19.87
CA ILE A 446 18.11 22.83 20.80
C ILE A 446 17.18 22.16 21.80
N SER A 447 17.53 22.25 23.08
CA SER A 447 16.62 21.89 24.15
C SER A 447 15.98 23.12 24.76
N ILE A 448 14.71 23.01 25.13
CA ILE A 448 13.98 24.00 25.90
C ILE A 448 13.55 23.31 27.19
N VAL A 449 14.17 23.73 28.30
CA VAL A 449 13.81 23.28 29.64
C VAL A 449 12.71 24.19 30.14
N ASN A 450 11.53 23.65 30.43
CA ASN A 450 10.40 24.39 30.97
C ASN A 450 10.24 24.10 32.47
N PHE A 451 9.95 25.16 33.23
CA PHE A 451 9.74 25.11 34.67
C PHE A 451 8.27 25.39 35.01
N THR A 452 7.81 24.78 36.09
CA THR A 452 6.42 24.95 36.59
C THR A 452 6.15 26.38 37.07
N THR A 453 7.17 27.06 37.60
CA THR A 453 7.09 28.41 38.15
C THR A 453 8.18 29.32 37.56
N SER A 454 7.94 30.63 37.59
CA SER A 454 8.98 31.64 37.29
C SER A 454 9.81 31.95 38.53
N VAL A 455 11.01 32.49 38.32
CA VAL A 455 11.87 33.02 39.39
C VAL A 455 11.80 34.53 39.47
N ALA A 456 11.76 35.08 40.69
CA ALA A 456 11.79 36.53 40.90
C ALA A 456 13.18 37.14 40.58
N SER A 457 14.25 36.37 40.71
CA SER A 457 15.64 36.75 40.44
C SER A 457 16.33 35.68 39.60
N SER A 458 17.40 36.05 38.88
CA SER A 458 18.18 35.07 38.09
C SER A 458 18.59 33.87 38.95
N THR A 459 18.43 32.66 38.42
CA THR A 459 18.87 31.43 39.10
C THR A 459 19.73 30.57 38.18
N THR A 460 20.53 29.71 38.81
CA THR A 460 21.45 28.82 38.12
C THR A 460 20.78 27.50 37.78
N VAL A 461 20.90 27.08 36.52
CA VAL A 461 20.47 25.76 36.03
C VAL A 461 21.67 25.05 35.43
N THR A 462 21.97 23.84 35.89
CA THR A 462 23.06 23.02 35.33
C THR A 462 22.47 21.90 34.48
N ILE A 463 22.93 21.76 33.24
CA ILE A 463 22.50 20.72 32.29
C ILE A 463 23.74 19.94 31.87
N GLY A 464 23.82 18.66 32.24
CA GLY A 464 25.04 17.87 32.17
C GLY A 464 26.16 18.52 33.00
N SER A 465 27.29 18.85 32.37
CA SER A 465 28.42 19.54 33.00
C SER A 465 28.41 21.06 32.83
N LYS A 466 27.45 21.61 32.07
CA LYS A 466 27.39 23.04 31.73
C LYS A 466 26.38 23.77 32.61
N THR A 467 26.73 24.98 33.00
CA THR A 467 25.88 25.83 33.84
C THR A 467 25.38 27.03 33.04
N TYR A 468 24.11 27.33 33.21
CA TYR A 468 23.38 28.39 32.53
C TYR A 468 22.63 29.26 33.54
N GLN A 469 22.32 30.49 33.14
CA GLN A 469 21.51 31.42 33.93
C GLN A 469 20.09 31.46 33.37
N LEU A 470 19.11 31.16 34.21
CA LEU A 470 17.69 31.38 33.94
C LEU A 470 17.36 32.83 34.36
N PRO A 471 17.01 33.72 33.41
CA PRO A 471 16.71 35.12 33.74
C PRO A 471 15.54 35.27 34.70
N ALA A 472 15.50 36.40 35.42
CA ALA A 472 14.35 36.76 36.24
C ALA A 472 13.07 36.83 35.40
N ASN A 473 11.96 36.39 35.99
CA ASN A 473 10.63 36.28 35.39
C ASN A 473 10.51 35.28 34.22
N SER A 474 11.53 34.49 33.92
CA SER A 474 11.48 33.44 32.89
C SER A 474 10.95 32.11 33.44
N LYS A 475 10.25 31.34 32.59
CA LYS A 475 9.81 29.96 32.85
C LYS A 475 10.47 28.93 31.95
N SER A 476 11.36 29.34 31.06
CA SER A 476 12.04 28.44 30.15
C SER A 476 13.47 28.87 29.87
N LEU A 477 14.29 27.90 29.52
CA LEU A 477 15.69 28.08 29.14
C LEU A 477 15.99 27.26 27.89
N ALA A 478 16.38 27.93 26.81
CA ALA A 478 16.84 27.27 25.60
C ALA A 478 18.36 27.08 25.62
N VAL A 479 18.84 25.84 25.44
CA VAL A 479 20.28 25.54 25.38
C VAL A 479 20.61 24.56 24.26
N PRO A 480 21.79 24.70 23.62
CA PRO A 480 22.29 23.69 22.70
C PRO A 480 22.67 22.40 23.43
N LEU A 481 22.39 21.26 22.82
CA LEU A 481 22.74 19.94 23.34
C LEU A 481 23.47 19.10 22.28
N PHE A 482 24.48 18.38 22.78
CA PHE A 482 25.01 17.23 22.06
C PHE A 482 24.15 16.01 22.36
N LEU A 483 23.71 15.32 21.32
CA LEU A 483 23.08 14.01 21.41
C LEU A 483 23.72 13.08 20.39
N ALA A 484 23.95 11.83 20.78
CA ALA A 484 24.34 10.75 19.89
C ALA A 484 23.10 10.11 19.24
N ALA A 485 23.19 9.67 17.99
CA ALA A 485 22.07 9.04 17.29
C ALA A 485 21.52 7.83 18.07
N GLY A 486 20.20 7.67 18.06
CA GLY A 486 19.49 6.62 18.78
C GLY A 486 18.82 7.12 20.06
N ASN A 487 18.32 6.19 20.87
CA ASN A 487 17.54 6.44 22.09
C ASN A 487 18.34 6.23 23.38
N ASN A 488 19.67 6.19 23.35
CA ASN A 488 20.48 5.88 24.53
C ASN A 488 20.96 7.12 25.31
N ASN A 489 20.57 8.33 24.89
CA ASN A 489 21.03 9.54 25.56
C ASN A 489 20.36 9.70 26.92
N THR A 490 21.09 10.28 27.86
CA THR A 490 20.58 10.69 29.18
C THR A 490 20.92 12.15 29.40
N ILE A 491 19.93 12.94 29.83
CA ILE A 491 20.08 14.36 30.14
C ILE A 491 19.77 14.57 31.61
N THR A 492 20.76 15.05 32.35
CA THR A 492 20.63 15.39 33.77
C THR A 492 20.54 16.91 33.92
N ILE A 493 19.50 17.39 34.59
CA ILE A 493 19.24 18.80 34.84
C ILE A 493 19.18 19.03 36.35
N LYS A 494 20.07 19.87 36.87
CA LYS A 494 20.05 20.33 38.27
C LYS A 494 19.49 21.74 38.34
N SER A 495 18.40 21.91 39.08
CA SER A 495 17.70 23.19 39.25
C SER A 495 17.04 23.25 40.63
N SER A 496 16.99 24.45 41.22
CA SER A 496 16.17 24.70 42.41
C SER A 496 14.67 24.76 42.11
N LEU A 497 14.28 24.85 40.83
CA LEU A 497 12.89 24.91 40.38
C LEU A 497 12.41 23.54 39.87
N PRO A 498 11.13 23.21 40.09
CA PRO A 498 10.54 22.01 39.51
C PRO A 498 10.37 22.17 38.00
N LEU A 499 10.84 21.19 37.23
CA LEU A 499 10.65 21.13 35.77
C LEU A 499 9.22 20.67 35.44
N SER A 500 8.68 21.17 34.33
CA SER A 500 7.45 20.66 33.72
C SER A 500 7.75 19.76 32.54
N THR A 501 8.55 20.24 31.58
CA THR A 501 8.90 19.48 30.37
C THR A 501 10.32 19.81 29.89
N LEU A 502 10.91 18.87 29.17
CA LEU A 502 12.08 19.07 28.32
C LEU A 502 11.63 18.88 26.87
N ALA A 503 11.71 19.94 26.06
CA ALA A 503 11.46 19.86 24.62
C ALA A 503 12.79 19.82 23.87
N ILE A 504 12.95 18.91 22.91
CA ILE A 504 14.14 18.75 22.09
C ILE A 504 13.75 18.93 20.64
N THR A 505 14.36 19.92 20.00
CA THR A 505 14.18 20.19 18.58
C THR A 505 15.35 19.59 17.81
N ASN A 506 15.03 18.82 16.77
CA ASN A 506 16.04 18.28 15.85
C ASN A 506 16.88 19.41 15.24
N PRO A 507 18.17 19.18 14.96
CA PRO A 507 18.97 20.13 14.20
C PRO A 507 18.28 20.41 12.86
N PRO A 508 18.41 21.63 12.30
CA PRO A 508 17.88 21.94 10.98
C PRO A 508 18.32 20.88 9.99
N SER A 509 17.36 20.29 9.27
CA SER A 509 17.66 19.36 8.19
C SER A 509 18.40 20.11 7.09
N THR A 510 19.65 19.74 6.85
CA THR A 510 20.41 20.22 5.69
C THR A 510 19.87 19.53 4.44
N PHE A 511 18.98 20.19 3.72
CA PHE A 511 18.60 19.75 2.38
C PHE A 511 19.67 20.21 1.40
N TYR A 512 20.31 19.25 0.73
CA TYR A 512 21.17 19.56 -0.39
C TYR A 512 20.30 19.65 -1.64
N PRO A 513 20.27 20.79 -2.33
CA PRO A 513 19.56 20.87 -3.59
C PRO A 513 20.15 19.86 -4.58
N SER A 514 19.31 19.30 -5.45
CA SER A 514 19.75 18.41 -6.55
C SER A 514 20.88 19.04 -7.38
N THR A 515 20.95 20.38 -7.40
CA THR A 515 22.00 21.15 -8.06
C THR A 515 23.39 20.98 -7.49
N ASN A 516 23.52 20.56 -6.24
CA ASN A 516 24.80 20.38 -5.55
C ASN A 516 25.42 19.00 -5.79
N PHE A 517 24.72 18.08 -6.44
CA PHE A 517 25.23 16.75 -6.74
C PHE A 517 25.80 16.69 -8.16
N THR A 518 27.01 16.15 -8.29
CA THR A 518 27.52 15.66 -9.56
C THR A 518 26.84 14.33 -9.85
N ILE A 519 26.19 14.23 -11.00
CA ILE A 519 25.42 13.04 -11.38
C ILE A 519 26.27 12.17 -12.31
N SER A 520 26.21 10.85 -12.14
CA SER A 520 26.87 9.86 -12.98
C SER A 520 25.93 8.71 -13.34
N GLY A 521 26.32 7.88 -14.31
CA GLY A 521 25.48 6.80 -14.82
C GLY A 521 24.29 7.32 -15.62
N THR A 522 23.12 6.69 -15.49
CA THR A 522 21.89 7.10 -16.19
C THR A 522 21.13 8.21 -15.48
N ALA A 523 21.57 8.63 -14.30
CA ALA A 523 20.84 9.61 -13.52
C ALA A 523 20.86 10.97 -14.21
N THR A 524 19.74 11.71 -14.15
CA THR A 524 19.62 13.04 -14.77
C THR A 524 18.92 14.00 -13.83
N ARG A 525 19.05 15.31 -14.07
CA ARG A 525 18.21 16.32 -13.40
C ARG A 525 16.92 16.48 -14.18
N THR A 526 15.79 16.38 -13.48
CA THR A 526 14.46 16.63 -14.03
C THR A 526 13.92 17.89 -13.40
N THR A 527 13.54 18.85 -14.23
CA THR A 527 12.86 20.07 -13.78
C THR A 527 11.46 19.71 -13.31
N CYS A 528 11.00 20.38 -12.27
CA CYS A 528 9.69 20.15 -11.72
C CYS A 528 8.73 21.27 -12.12
N SER A 529 7.48 20.95 -12.45
CA SER A 529 6.38 21.90 -12.51
C SER A 529 6.28 22.70 -11.20
N THR A 530 5.78 23.93 -11.32
CA THR A 530 5.71 24.93 -10.26
C THR A 530 5.12 24.33 -8.97
N ASN A 531 5.76 24.60 -7.83
CA ASN A 531 5.39 24.14 -6.48
C ASN A 531 5.60 22.65 -6.14
N LEU A 532 6.01 21.79 -7.09
CA LEU A 532 6.20 20.35 -6.83
C LEU A 532 7.60 19.99 -6.28
N CYS A 533 8.63 20.82 -6.51
CA CYS A 533 9.98 20.59 -5.97
C CYS A 533 10.56 21.87 -5.36
N LEU A 534 9.82 22.51 -4.47
CA LEU A 534 10.37 23.65 -3.73
C LEU A 534 11.45 23.19 -2.74
N PRO A 535 12.52 23.97 -2.54
CA PRO A 535 12.75 25.32 -3.10
C PRO A 535 13.52 25.35 -4.43
N VAL A 536 13.96 24.20 -4.95
CA VAL A 536 15.01 24.14 -6.00
C VAL A 536 14.45 24.01 -7.43
N GLY A 537 13.16 23.71 -7.60
CA GLY A 537 12.51 23.55 -8.90
C GLY A 537 13.00 22.37 -9.73
N SER A 538 13.85 21.49 -9.19
CA SER A 538 14.43 20.34 -9.90
C SER A 538 14.82 19.20 -8.96
N LYS A 539 14.77 17.96 -9.44
CA LYS A 539 15.13 16.73 -8.71
C LYS A 539 16.07 15.83 -9.50
N ILE A 540 16.71 14.86 -8.84
CA ILE A 540 17.47 13.79 -9.50
C ILE A 540 16.51 12.66 -9.87
N GLY A 541 16.49 12.29 -11.14
CA GLY A 541 15.73 11.17 -11.70
C GLY A 541 16.64 10.14 -12.36
N TYR A 542 16.04 9.11 -12.95
CA TYR A 542 16.72 8.09 -13.78
C TYR A 542 17.86 7.33 -13.07
N LEU A 543 17.70 7.09 -11.76
CA LEU A 543 18.58 6.21 -11.01
C LEU A 543 18.38 4.77 -11.50
N THR A 544 19.32 4.20 -12.25
CA THR A 544 19.37 2.75 -12.46
C THR A 544 20.15 2.09 -11.33
N PRO A 545 19.67 0.98 -10.76
CA PRO A 545 20.53 0.13 -9.96
C PRO A 545 21.54 -0.51 -10.92
N THR A 546 22.81 -0.11 -10.86
CA THR A 546 23.88 -0.92 -11.43
C THR A 546 23.94 -2.21 -10.61
N ARG A 547 23.57 -3.35 -11.20
CA ARG A 547 23.83 -4.67 -10.62
C ARG A 547 25.34 -4.76 -10.34
N LEU A 548 25.72 -4.86 -9.06
CA LEU A 548 27.06 -5.32 -8.73
C LEU A 548 27.14 -6.80 -9.14
N SER A 549 28.12 -7.12 -9.99
CA SER A 549 28.44 -8.49 -10.41
C SER A 549 28.66 -9.40 -9.19
N PRO A 550 28.27 -10.69 -9.21
CA PRO A 550 28.40 -11.61 -8.06
C PRO A 550 29.84 -11.95 -7.63
N SER A 551 30.88 -11.45 -8.31
CA SER A 551 32.23 -12.01 -8.21
C SER A 551 33.28 -11.17 -7.47
N HIS A 552 32.93 -10.11 -6.74
CA HIS A 552 33.94 -9.32 -6.01
C HIS A 552 33.57 -9.05 -4.53
N HIS A 553 34.35 -9.66 -3.64
CA HIS A 553 34.43 -9.32 -2.21
C HIS A 553 35.18 -7.97 -1.98
N PRO A 554 35.06 -7.35 -0.79
CA PRO A 554 34.69 -5.95 -0.65
C PRO A 554 35.88 -4.99 -0.74
N GLY A 555 35.85 -4.12 -1.73
CA GLY A 555 36.65 -2.89 -1.80
C GLY A 555 35.73 -1.68 -1.76
N THR A 556 35.53 -1.15 -0.57
CA THR A 556 35.16 0.23 -0.22
C THR A 556 34.59 1.12 -1.34
N LEU A 557 33.27 1.34 -1.34
CA LEU A 557 32.71 2.65 -1.69
C LEU A 557 31.55 2.99 -0.76
N PHE A 558 31.83 3.90 0.17
CA PHE A 558 30.91 4.46 1.15
C PHE A 558 29.87 5.34 0.46
N PHE A 559 28.58 5.10 0.70
CA PHE A 559 27.59 6.17 0.82
C PHE A 559 26.61 5.86 1.94
N HIS A 560 26.92 6.37 3.13
CA HIS A 560 26.01 6.41 4.26
C HIS A 560 25.07 7.61 4.08
N PHE A 561 23.93 7.42 3.42
CA PHE A 561 22.83 8.40 3.45
C PHE A 561 21.57 7.74 4.02
N ARG A 562 21.20 8.14 5.24
CA ARG A 562 19.82 8.02 5.75
C ARG A 562 18.94 8.95 4.92
N LEU A 563 18.54 8.50 3.74
CA LEU A 563 17.53 9.16 2.92
C LEU A 563 16.16 8.90 3.55
N GLN A 564 15.73 9.78 4.45
CA GLN A 564 14.30 10.00 4.66
C GLN A 564 13.78 10.70 3.40
N ILE A 565 13.49 9.91 2.36
CA ILE A 565 12.71 10.43 1.25
C ILE A 565 11.29 10.58 1.79
N HIS A 566 10.86 11.82 2.01
CA HIS A 566 9.43 12.12 1.95
C HIS A 566 9.00 11.86 0.52
N GLN A 567 8.51 10.63 0.27
CA GLN A 567 8.09 10.14 -1.05
C GLN A 567 6.79 10.78 -1.56
N HIS A 568 6.34 11.89 -0.98
CA HIS A 568 5.06 12.52 -1.33
C HIS A 568 4.92 12.91 -2.80
N LEU A 569 6.01 13.03 -3.57
CA LEU A 569 6.00 13.61 -4.93
C LEU A 569 6.85 12.85 -5.96
N PHE A 570 7.36 11.66 -5.63
CA PHE A 570 8.36 10.98 -6.48
C PHE A 570 7.79 10.39 -7.77
N LEU A 571 6.48 10.12 -7.83
CA LEU A 571 5.80 9.51 -8.98
C LEU A 571 5.11 10.53 -9.91
N GLN A 572 4.64 11.66 -9.38
CA GLN A 572 3.79 12.63 -10.10
C GLN A 572 4.44 13.37 -11.29
N GLN A 573 5.77 13.30 -11.45
CA GLN A 573 6.50 14.19 -12.35
C GLN A 573 7.38 13.47 -13.37
N ARG A 574 7.45 12.13 -13.30
CA ARG A 574 8.24 11.36 -14.27
C ARG A 574 7.63 11.36 -15.67
N HIS A 575 6.36 11.76 -15.81
CA HIS A 575 5.58 11.48 -17.01
C HIS A 575 5.11 12.72 -17.80
N SER A 576 5.00 13.92 -17.22
CA SER A 576 4.55 15.11 -17.98
C SER A 576 5.60 15.68 -18.94
N ASP A 577 6.90 15.48 -18.67
CA ASP A 577 7.97 16.16 -19.41
C ASP A 577 8.45 15.41 -20.67
N LEU A 578 8.06 14.14 -20.85
CA LEU A 578 8.39 13.36 -22.04
C LEU A 578 7.67 13.85 -23.31
N HIS A 579 6.63 14.69 -23.14
CA HIS A 579 5.83 15.20 -24.25
C HIS A 579 6.46 16.42 -24.98
N LYS A 580 7.55 17.00 -24.46
CA LYS A 580 8.17 18.21 -25.07
C LYS A 580 9.31 17.92 -26.05
N LEU A 581 9.73 16.66 -26.23
CA LEU A 581 10.95 16.37 -26.99
C LEU A 581 10.78 15.53 -28.27
N GLY A 582 9.57 15.05 -28.61
CA GLY A 582 9.30 14.54 -29.96
C GLY A 582 10.20 13.39 -30.45
N ILE A 583 10.72 12.55 -29.54
CA ILE A 583 11.57 11.40 -29.90
C ILE A 583 10.70 10.14 -29.94
N ARG A 584 10.48 9.61 -31.15
CA ARG A 584 9.97 8.25 -31.34
C ARG A 584 11.09 7.26 -31.02
N HIS A 585 10.90 6.38 -30.04
CA HIS A 585 11.64 5.13 -29.98
C HIS A 585 10.81 3.99 -29.37
N GLN A 586 10.67 2.93 -30.17
CA GLN A 586 10.38 1.56 -29.75
C GLN A 586 11.55 1.04 -28.90
N TYR A 587 11.28 0.49 -27.72
CA TYR A 587 12.08 -0.54 -27.03
C TYR A 587 11.10 -1.23 -26.05
N GLN A 588 10.68 -2.47 -26.30
CA GLN A 588 11.36 -3.74 -25.99
C GLN A 588 11.77 -3.84 -24.52
N GLU A 589 10.88 -4.48 -23.76
CA GLU A 589 11.12 -5.09 -22.47
C GLU A 589 12.17 -6.20 -22.60
N HIS A 590 13.20 -6.15 -21.77
CA HIS A 590 14.12 -7.25 -21.55
C HIS A 590 14.36 -7.39 -20.04
N ASP A 591 13.56 -8.23 -19.39
CA ASP A 591 14.00 -9.12 -18.32
C ASP A 591 13.27 -10.46 -18.53
N LEU A 592 13.79 -11.23 -19.48
CA LEU A 592 13.43 -12.62 -19.77
C LEU A 592 14.25 -13.53 -18.84
N VAL A 593 13.61 -14.05 -17.80
CA VAL A 593 13.55 -15.50 -17.49
C VAL A 593 12.26 -15.68 -16.67
N TRP A 594 11.20 -16.12 -17.34
CA TRP A 594 10.05 -16.94 -16.86
C TRP A 594 8.78 -16.83 -17.73
N GLU A 595 8.80 -16.08 -18.83
CA GLU A 595 7.65 -16.01 -19.77
C GLU A 595 7.48 -17.20 -20.73
N VAL A 596 8.21 -18.30 -20.54
CA VAL A 596 7.88 -19.58 -21.19
C VAL A 596 7.00 -20.47 -20.29
N ALA A 597 6.81 -20.12 -19.01
CA ALA A 597 5.95 -20.89 -18.10
C ALA A 597 4.45 -20.57 -18.21
N PHE A 598 4.07 -19.41 -18.77
CA PHE A 598 2.65 -19.04 -18.89
C PHE A 598 1.97 -19.57 -20.17
N ALA A 599 2.74 -19.87 -21.21
CA ALA A 599 2.26 -20.56 -22.41
C ALA A 599 2.37 -22.10 -22.33
N ILE A 600 3.18 -22.64 -21.41
CA ILE A 600 3.33 -24.10 -21.22
C ILE A 600 2.36 -24.65 -20.15
N ASN A 601 2.02 -23.88 -19.10
CA ASN A 601 1.02 -24.33 -18.11
C ASN A 601 -0.40 -24.47 -18.67
N ASN A 602 -0.76 -23.71 -19.72
CA ASN A 602 -2.07 -23.82 -20.37
C ASN A 602 -2.16 -24.94 -21.43
N ILE A 603 -1.04 -25.60 -21.78
CA ILE A 603 -1.05 -26.81 -22.60
C ILE A 603 -0.92 -28.07 -21.72
N ALA A 604 -0.29 -27.97 -20.55
CA ALA A 604 -0.21 -29.07 -19.58
C ALA A 604 -1.56 -29.41 -18.94
N TYR A 605 -2.46 -28.42 -18.76
CA TYR A 605 -3.81 -28.66 -18.25
C TYR A 605 -4.77 -29.33 -19.27
N TYR A 606 -4.35 -29.43 -20.55
CA TYR A 606 -5.13 -30.09 -21.61
C TYR A 606 -4.57 -31.45 -22.05
N LEU A 607 -3.53 -31.96 -21.38
CA LEU A 607 -2.95 -33.28 -21.64
C LEU A 607 -2.92 -34.21 -20.41
N GLU A 608 -3.43 -33.78 -19.26
CA GLU A 608 -3.53 -34.61 -18.05
C GLU A 608 -4.74 -35.57 -18.01
N ASP A 609 -5.66 -35.50 -18.97
CA ASP A 609 -6.81 -36.43 -19.05
C ASP A 609 -6.52 -37.71 -19.86
N ASP A 610 -5.39 -37.80 -20.58
CA ASP A 610 -5.04 -38.97 -21.41
C ASP A 610 -3.84 -39.80 -20.88
N ALA A 611 -3.22 -39.39 -19.76
CA ALA A 611 -2.05 -40.07 -19.19
C ALA A 611 -2.33 -40.88 -17.90
N HIS A 612 -3.59 -40.96 -17.46
CA HIS A 612 -3.97 -41.76 -16.29
C HIS A 612 -4.24 -43.26 -16.57
N GLN A 613 -3.86 -43.75 -17.76
CA GLN A 613 -3.95 -45.18 -18.10
C GLN A 613 -2.61 -45.88 -18.40
N SER A 614 -1.45 -45.41 -17.91
CA SER A 614 -0.26 -46.29 -17.91
C SER A 614 0.93 -45.75 -17.08
N ALA A 615 0.94 -45.95 -15.77
CA ALA A 615 2.19 -45.91 -15.00
C ALA A 615 2.05 -46.57 -13.62
N SER A 616 1.61 -47.83 -13.59
CA SER A 616 2.04 -48.73 -12.51
C SER A 616 3.43 -49.27 -12.87
N LYS A 617 4.39 -49.13 -11.94
CA LYS A 617 5.75 -49.75 -11.88
C LYS A 617 6.90 -48.91 -12.44
N GLY A 618 7.87 -48.61 -11.55
CA GLY A 618 9.29 -48.48 -11.92
C GLY A 618 10.04 -47.36 -11.22
N ASN A 619 10.88 -47.70 -10.23
CA ASN A 619 11.98 -46.87 -9.72
C ASN A 619 12.98 -46.56 -10.84
N TRP A 620 13.54 -45.34 -10.85
CA TRP A 620 14.75 -45.02 -11.63
C TRP A 620 15.76 -44.26 -10.75
N ASP A 621 16.88 -44.94 -10.45
CA ASP A 621 18.16 -44.31 -10.09
C ASP A 621 18.89 -43.94 -11.39
N TYR A 622 19.51 -42.75 -11.46
CA TYR A 622 20.36 -42.35 -12.58
C TYR A 622 21.80 -42.10 -12.11
N ASN A 623 22.75 -42.71 -12.83
CA ASN A 623 24.19 -42.67 -12.60
C ASN A 623 24.88 -42.10 -13.87
N CYS A 624 25.66 -41.02 -13.74
CA CYS A 624 26.24 -40.28 -14.87
C CYS A 624 27.62 -40.83 -15.28
N GLN A 625 27.72 -41.74 -16.27
CA GLN A 625 29.00 -42.08 -16.91
C GLN A 625 28.97 -42.55 -18.38
N GLU A 626 27.89 -42.38 -19.16
CA GLU A 626 27.91 -42.68 -20.60
C GLU A 626 27.25 -41.55 -21.42
N GLY A 627 27.91 -41.11 -22.50
CA GLY A 627 27.45 -40.01 -23.36
C GLY A 627 26.16 -40.32 -24.14
N PRO A 628 25.54 -39.32 -24.80
CA PRO A 628 24.18 -39.45 -25.32
C PRO A 628 24.07 -40.44 -26.50
N PRO A 629 22.96 -41.20 -26.60
CA PRO A 629 22.75 -42.21 -27.65
C PRO A 629 22.38 -41.57 -29.00
N VAL A 630 22.80 -42.22 -30.10
CA VAL A 630 22.49 -41.84 -31.48
C VAL A 630 21.26 -42.61 -31.98
N LEU A 631 20.25 -41.90 -32.50
CA LEU A 631 19.04 -42.49 -33.10
C LEU A 631 19.26 -42.84 -34.59
N ASN A 632 19.24 -44.14 -34.90
CA ASN A 632 19.33 -44.69 -36.26
C ASN A 632 17.95 -45.18 -36.75
N SER A 633 17.06 -44.29 -37.19
CA SER A 633 15.95 -44.62 -38.13
C SER A 633 15.25 -43.36 -38.69
N PRO A 634 14.78 -43.34 -39.95
CA PRO A 634 14.16 -42.15 -40.55
C PRO A 634 12.67 -42.04 -40.21
N ILE A 635 12.26 -40.96 -39.55
CA ILE A 635 10.85 -40.59 -39.35
C ILE A 635 10.42 -39.66 -40.48
N THR A 636 9.37 -40.01 -41.22
CA THR A 636 8.85 -39.20 -42.34
C THR A 636 7.66 -38.36 -41.87
N VAL A 637 7.78 -37.03 -41.85
CA VAL A 637 6.69 -36.10 -41.47
C VAL A 637 6.40 -35.12 -42.62
N ARG A 638 5.12 -35.04 -43.03
CA ARG A 638 4.63 -34.39 -44.26
C ARG A 638 4.28 -32.88 -44.17
N ASN A 639 4.63 -32.17 -43.10
CA ASN A 639 4.37 -30.71 -43.03
C ASN A 639 5.48 -29.92 -42.30
N ILE A 640 5.77 -28.71 -42.80
CA ILE A 640 6.84 -27.81 -42.34
C ILE A 640 6.63 -27.34 -40.89
N LYS A 641 5.38 -27.11 -40.46
CA LYS A 641 5.07 -26.71 -39.07
C LYS A 641 5.42 -27.79 -38.05
N SER A 642 5.27 -29.06 -38.39
CA SER A 642 5.59 -30.20 -37.51
C SER A 642 7.09 -30.45 -37.37
N ARG A 643 7.91 -30.00 -38.34
CA ARG A 643 9.38 -30.11 -38.25
C ARG A 643 9.97 -29.12 -37.26
N LEU A 644 9.37 -27.93 -37.13
CA LEU A 644 9.83 -26.90 -36.19
C LEU A 644 9.56 -27.32 -34.74
N VAL A 645 8.39 -27.91 -34.49
CA VAL A 645 7.99 -28.41 -33.16
C VAL A 645 8.88 -29.59 -32.74
N LEU A 646 9.18 -30.52 -33.65
CA LEU A 646 10.07 -31.65 -33.36
C LEU A 646 11.53 -31.19 -33.10
N LEU A 647 12.01 -30.16 -33.81
CA LEU A 647 13.32 -29.55 -33.53
C LEU A 647 13.37 -28.87 -32.16
N MET A 648 12.30 -28.19 -31.76
CA MET A 648 12.21 -27.51 -30.46
C MET A 648 12.16 -28.51 -29.30
N ILE A 649 11.46 -29.63 -29.46
CA ILE A 649 11.43 -30.71 -28.45
C ILE A 649 12.80 -31.37 -28.30
N LEU A 650 13.47 -31.69 -29.41
CA LEU A 650 14.82 -32.27 -29.39
C LEU A 650 15.85 -31.29 -28.78
N PHE A 651 15.72 -29.99 -29.07
CA PHE A 651 16.57 -28.95 -28.48
C PHE A 651 16.33 -28.82 -26.97
N ALA A 652 15.07 -28.84 -26.52
CA ALA A 652 14.73 -28.80 -25.10
C ALA A 652 15.27 -30.02 -24.33
N ILE A 653 15.16 -31.23 -24.89
CA ILE A 653 15.69 -32.45 -24.29
C ILE A 653 17.23 -32.40 -24.21
N SER A 654 17.89 -31.84 -25.23
CA SER A 654 19.34 -31.66 -25.27
C SER A 654 19.82 -30.65 -24.21
N VAL A 655 19.10 -29.55 -24.03
CA VAL A 655 19.41 -28.52 -23.04
C VAL A 655 19.20 -29.03 -21.61
N ILE A 656 18.16 -29.84 -21.38
CA ILE A 656 17.87 -30.45 -20.07
C ILE A 656 18.92 -31.52 -19.71
N ALA A 657 19.37 -32.31 -20.69
CA ALA A 657 20.43 -33.31 -20.50
C ALA A 657 21.81 -32.68 -20.22
N VAL A 658 22.09 -31.49 -20.78
CA VAL A 658 23.34 -30.74 -20.52
C VAL A 658 23.29 -29.98 -19.19
N ALA A 659 22.10 -29.55 -18.74
CA ALA A 659 21.94 -28.84 -17.47
C ALA A 659 21.94 -29.77 -16.23
N SER A 660 21.84 -31.09 -16.44
CA SER A 660 21.75 -32.10 -15.38
C SER A 660 23.00 -32.98 -15.24
N CYS A 661 24.12 -32.57 -15.86
CA CYS A 661 25.46 -33.18 -15.75
C CYS A 661 26.49 -32.19 -15.19
#